data_AF-A0A922IUJ5-F1
#
_entry.id   AF-A0A922IUJ5-F1
#
_cell.length_a   1.000
_cell.length_b   1.000
_cell.length_c   1.000
_cell.angle_alpha   90.00
_cell.angle_beta   90.00
_cell.angle_gamma   90.00
#
_symmetry.space_group_name_H-M   'P 1'
#
loop_
_entity.id
_entity.type
_entity.pdbx_description
1 polymer ?
#
loop_
_entity_poly.entity_id
_entity_poly.type
_entity_poly.pdbx_seq_one_letter_code
_entity_poly.pdbx_strand_id
1 'polypeptide(L)'
;MAFSLIQHKPAGMGSSIFQKVCVLLISTVFFVDLVSLSNPVFISASSQEATALLQWKDSLQNESQSNLSSWISPPNSPNNSSPNINQTSNPCMWFGIFCNPGGSVIKLELNNSGLEGTLHGFSFSTFPNLSYVNLSGNNLFDSIPSQISYLSKLIYLDLSSNKLSGKIPPEIGLLTELEVLNLGDNHLNGSILEEIGHLKSLSKLSLFSNSLDGFIPVSLTNLSKLEYLHLHNNELFGFIPPEIGNLSNLVELSIHSNILIGSIPPTFGNLKRLTSLFLYNNSLSGSIPSELGNMGSLVRLSLQTNHLNGSIPPSLGDLGNLTLLYLYFNNLSGTIPEELGNLKRIKNLQLSRNQLHGYVPNSFVNLRNLNVLYLRDNQLSGEIPQGIGDFMNLTILQIDTNQFTGFLPQNICLSGSLQYLSASNNHFTGRVPKSLKNCSSLVRVRLEGNQLTGDISEDFGVYPTLNYIDLSYNRLFGKISSNWGQCPQLATLKIGGNNLTGSILLEIGKLTQVHVLDLSENRIVGAIPKEIGKLTSLERLMLNGNQFSGSIPLELGSLTDLEYLDLSSNRLKDSIPSNFGDLLKLNYLNLSHNNFSQTLPVPLMSLFQISEMDLSFNSLNGEIPSEISKMQSLEKLNLSHNYFSSFIPTAFEEMRALLYIDISYNDFQGPIPSNKAFLDAPLEALQGNKGLCGNVTGLKRCNNSTKKSHKVMFLTVFPIMGALLVLFAFFRVFIAFKRRKKDPESEQSVMHEVEFLSMTTVNGRTMYQEIMKATKGFDDLYCIGKGGCGSVYKAKLPFGVIFAVKKLHQAHDDRKGLQKEFKNEIRALTEIRHRNIVKLHGFCSHPEHPFLVYEYFERGSLAKNLENEDSAKVLDWNKRLNIVKGVAYALSYMHHDCVVPIIHRDISSRNILLDSQYDAHVSDFGTAKLLMKLDTSNWSSLVGTYGYVAPGSLFFFLLILDTHIYRRNACFDFSFLFLAELAYTIKVTEKCDVYSFGVLALEVLMGKHPGDFICSLSSPSAMKNVQLKDVLDRRLPFPQHVLEEELNTVVKLARKCLDCQPQSRPTMHFISNVLKAQIAIS
;
A
#
# COMPACT_ATOMS: atom_id res chain seq x y z
N MET A 1 64.87 47.81 23.42
CA MET A 1 65.33 47.92 22.03
C MET A 1 64.06 48.05 21.18
N ALA A 2 63.54 49.25 20.94
CA ALA A 2 64.01 50.25 19.96
C ALA A 2 63.70 49.82 18.51
N PHE A 3 62.89 50.52 17.69
CA PHE A 3 61.97 51.67 17.84
C PHE A 3 60.85 51.42 16.78
N SER A 4 59.53 51.52 17.08
CA SER A 4 58.64 52.70 16.88
C SER A 4 58.54 53.23 15.43
N LEU A 5 57.40 53.70 14.86
CA LEU A 5 55.99 53.86 15.28
C LEU A 5 55.14 54.39 14.07
N ILE A 6 53.79 54.39 14.21
CA ILE A 6 52.81 55.37 13.65
C ILE A 6 52.43 55.39 12.15
N GLN A 7 51.24 54.82 11.89
CA GLN A 7 49.99 55.40 11.33
C GLN A 7 49.92 56.40 10.13
N HIS A 8 48.82 56.20 9.39
CA HIS A 8 47.90 57.15 8.71
C HIS A 8 48.22 57.79 7.34
N LYS A 9 47.43 57.35 6.34
CA LYS A 9 46.60 58.12 5.35
C LYS A 9 46.84 59.65 5.23
N PRO A 10 46.80 60.21 4.00
CA PRO A 10 45.51 60.39 3.32
C PRO A 10 45.47 60.14 1.80
N ALA A 11 44.29 60.27 1.22
CA ALA A 11 44.03 60.22 -0.22
C ALA A 11 44.13 61.62 -0.87
N GLY A 12 44.40 61.67 -2.18
CA GLY A 12 44.38 62.90 -2.98
C GLY A 12 44.31 62.60 -4.47
N MET A 13 43.41 63.29 -5.19
CA MET A 13 43.18 63.15 -6.63
C MET A 13 44.34 63.75 -7.45
N GLY A 14 44.58 63.27 -8.69
CA GLY A 14 45.56 63.91 -9.58
C GLY A 14 45.66 63.25 -10.96
N SER A 15 44.97 63.82 -11.95
CA SER A 15 44.97 63.35 -13.34
C SER A 15 46.23 63.76 -14.13
N SER A 16 46.56 62.93 -15.13
CA SER A 16 47.11 63.31 -16.44
C SER A 16 48.62 63.20 -16.75
N ILE A 17 48.86 62.60 -17.93
CA ILE A 17 49.96 62.86 -18.89
C ILE A 17 51.40 62.47 -18.49
N PHE A 18 51.86 61.34 -19.04
CA PHE A 18 53.13 61.09 -19.77
C PHE A 18 53.13 59.56 -20.05
N GLN A 19 53.14 59.05 -21.28
CA GLN A 19 54.11 59.26 -22.36
C GLN A 19 53.46 59.40 -23.75
N LYS A 20 54.22 59.95 -24.70
CA LYS A 20 53.81 60.29 -26.07
C LYS A 20 55.01 60.06 -27.01
N VAL A 21 54.75 59.81 -28.30
CA VAL A 21 55.72 59.86 -29.44
C VAL A 21 56.66 58.63 -29.53
N CYS A 22 56.65 57.81 -30.59
CA CYS A 22 56.85 58.15 -32.02
C CYS A 22 55.59 57.96 -32.93
N VAL A 23 55.20 58.75 -33.96
CA VAL A 23 55.85 59.63 -34.97
C VAL A 23 56.63 58.85 -36.07
N LEU A 24 56.48 59.06 -37.39
CA LEU A 24 55.60 59.92 -38.23
C LEU A 24 55.57 59.36 -39.68
N LEU A 25 54.57 59.76 -40.49
CA LEU A 25 54.66 60.30 -41.88
C LEU A 25 53.23 60.42 -42.46
N ILE A 26 52.61 61.62 -42.44
CA ILE A 26 52.47 62.59 -43.57
C ILE A 26 51.76 61.97 -44.79
N SER A 27 50.52 62.30 -45.23
CA SER A 27 49.63 63.50 -45.26
C SER A 27 49.72 64.38 -46.52
N THR A 28 48.55 64.78 -47.06
CA THR A 28 48.28 65.59 -48.29
C THR A 28 48.41 64.79 -49.60
N VAL A 29 47.53 64.91 -50.61
CA VAL A 29 46.78 66.09 -51.12
C VAL A 29 45.28 65.79 -51.41
N PHE A 30 44.44 66.84 -51.32
CA PHE A 30 42.98 66.88 -51.60
C PHE A 30 42.64 67.10 -53.09
N PHE A 31 41.35 66.94 -53.44
CA PHE A 31 40.54 67.38 -54.63
C PHE A 31 39.72 66.19 -55.17
N VAL A 32 38.40 66.20 -55.42
CA VAL A 32 37.30 67.19 -55.33
C VAL A 32 35.98 66.42 -55.10
N ASP A 33 34.96 67.03 -54.49
CA ASP A 33 33.60 66.47 -54.38
C ASP A 33 32.93 66.21 -55.75
N LEU A 34 32.48 64.98 -56.01
CA LEU A 34 31.06 64.64 -56.21
C LEU A 34 30.83 63.12 -56.43
N VAL A 35 29.66 62.62 -56.01
CA VAL A 35 29.08 61.28 -56.31
C VAL A 35 29.83 60.06 -55.77
N SER A 36 29.54 59.66 -54.52
CA SER A 36 28.71 58.48 -54.24
C SER A 36 28.62 58.18 -52.75
N LEU A 37 27.40 58.10 -52.23
CA LEU A 37 27.09 57.50 -50.93
C LEU A 37 26.95 55.98 -51.12
N SER A 38 27.87 55.21 -50.56
CA SER A 38 27.66 53.78 -50.30
C SER A 38 28.36 53.37 -49.01
N ASN A 39 27.58 53.35 -47.92
CA ASN A 39 28.00 52.72 -46.67
C ASN A 39 28.32 51.23 -46.92
N PRO A 40 29.32 50.65 -46.24
CA PRO A 40 29.43 49.19 -46.17
C PRO A 40 28.17 48.63 -45.50
N VAL A 41 27.54 47.65 -46.14
CA VAL A 41 26.28 47.07 -45.69
C VAL A 41 26.49 46.25 -44.41
N PHE A 42 25.88 46.68 -43.31
CA PHE A 42 25.70 45.84 -42.12
C PHE A 42 24.70 44.72 -42.44
N ILE A 43 25.12 43.46 -42.29
CA ILE A 43 24.21 42.32 -42.21
C ILE A 43 23.57 42.35 -40.81
N SER A 44 22.23 42.36 -40.73
CA SER A 44 21.53 42.51 -39.45
C SER A 44 21.63 41.24 -38.59
N ALA A 45 21.86 41.40 -37.29
CA ALA A 45 21.94 40.28 -36.34
C ALA A 45 20.68 39.39 -36.37
N SER A 46 19.51 39.98 -36.66
CA SER A 46 18.23 39.28 -36.82
C SER A 46 18.27 38.15 -37.86
N SER A 47 19.10 38.24 -38.91
CA SER A 47 19.15 37.20 -39.95
C SER A 47 19.91 35.96 -39.47
N GLN A 48 20.90 36.11 -38.58
CA GLN A 48 21.62 34.98 -37.99
C GLN A 48 20.75 34.28 -36.94
N GLU A 49 20.09 35.06 -36.07
CA GLU A 49 19.13 34.55 -35.08
C GLU A 49 17.96 33.81 -35.76
N ALA A 50 17.38 34.35 -36.83
CA ALA A 50 16.34 33.68 -37.62
C ALA A 50 16.83 32.34 -38.22
N THR A 51 18.07 32.31 -38.73
CA THR A 51 18.64 31.08 -39.31
C THR A 51 18.83 30.01 -38.24
N ALA A 52 19.33 30.37 -37.05
CA ALA A 52 19.52 29.44 -35.94
C ALA A 52 18.18 28.89 -35.39
N LEU A 53 17.14 29.73 -35.31
CA LEU A 53 15.79 29.29 -34.92
C LEU A 53 15.19 28.30 -35.93
N LEU A 54 15.36 28.55 -37.24
CA LEU A 54 14.88 27.62 -38.28
C LEU A 54 15.65 26.28 -38.22
N GLN A 55 16.97 26.31 -38.05
CA GLN A 55 17.78 25.10 -37.86
C GLN A 55 17.33 24.29 -36.63
N TRP A 56 16.99 24.94 -35.52
CA TRP A 56 16.44 24.24 -34.36
C TRP A 56 15.06 23.66 -34.65
N LYS A 57 14.16 24.42 -35.29
CA LYS A 57 12.84 23.91 -35.73
C LYS A 57 12.97 22.67 -36.61
N ASP A 58 13.89 22.68 -37.57
CA ASP A 58 14.14 21.56 -38.48
C ASP A 58 14.71 20.33 -37.74
N SER A 59 15.26 20.50 -36.54
CA SER A 59 15.72 19.42 -35.65
C SER A 59 14.62 18.82 -34.74
N LEU A 60 13.45 19.47 -34.66
CA LEU A 60 12.28 18.96 -33.91
C LEU A 60 11.48 17.97 -34.77
N GLN A 61 10.78 17.03 -34.13
CA GLN A 61 9.98 16.02 -34.84
C GLN A 61 8.84 16.67 -35.65
N ASN A 62 8.66 16.20 -36.90
CA ASN A 62 7.78 16.81 -37.91
C ASN A 62 6.34 17.11 -37.42
N GLU A 63 5.72 16.23 -36.63
CA GLU A 63 4.35 16.44 -36.14
C GLU A 63 4.25 17.66 -35.22
N SER A 64 5.31 17.94 -34.45
CA SER A 64 5.39 19.10 -33.54
C SER A 64 5.69 20.43 -34.24
N GLN A 65 6.23 20.41 -35.47
CA GLN A 65 6.54 21.63 -36.24
C GLN A 65 5.28 22.38 -36.71
N SER A 66 4.12 21.73 -36.69
CA SER A 66 2.81 22.30 -37.06
C SER A 66 2.45 23.56 -36.25
N ASN A 67 2.80 23.59 -34.95
CA ASN A 67 2.60 24.73 -34.05
C ASN A 67 3.62 25.86 -34.26
N LEU A 68 4.72 25.61 -34.99
CA LEU A 68 5.69 26.61 -35.43
C LEU A 68 5.47 27.04 -36.89
N SER A 69 4.23 27.00 -37.37
CA SER A 69 3.86 27.31 -38.77
C SER A 69 4.21 28.72 -39.23
N SER A 70 4.31 29.70 -38.33
CA SER A 70 4.76 31.07 -38.66
C SER A 70 6.26 31.20 -38.93
N TRP A 71 7.07 30.19 -38.55
CA TRP A 71 8.52 30.20 -38.74
C TRP A 71 8.83 29.75 -40.17
N ILE A 72 8.92 30.71 -41.10
CA ILE A 72 8.99 30.47 -42.54
C ILE A 72 10.33 30.96 -43.12
N SER A 73 10.99 30.09 -43.89
CA SER A 73 12.19 30.43 -44.68
C SER A 73 11.81 31.22 -45.94
N PRO A 74 12.63 32.18 -46.40
CA PRO A 74 12.38 32.89 -47.66
C PRO A 74 12.43 31.92 -48.86
N PRO A 75 11.62 32.16 -49.91
CA PRO A 75 11.51 31.23 -51.05
C PRO A 75 12.77 31.24 -51.93
N ASN A 76 13.51 30.12 -51.92
CA ASN A 76 14.62 29.88 -52.84
C ASN A 76 14.09 29.58 -54.26
N SER A 77 14.14 30.58 -55.15
CA SER A 77 13.94 30.41 -56.60
C SER A 77 15.25 30.60 -57.36
N PRO A 78 15.81 29.55 -57.99
CA PRO A 78 16.86 29.69 -58.98
C PRO A 78 16.24 29.83 -60.38
N ASN A 79 15.64 30.98 -60.71
CA ASN A 79 15.55 31.46 -62.10
C ASN A 79 15.08 32.93 -62.23
N ASN A 80 15.92 33.72 -62.93
CA ASN A 80 15.69 34.98 -63.65
C ASN A 80 15.10 36.23 -62.95
N SER A 81 15.98 37.23 -62.83
CA SER A 81 15.78 38.66 -63.12
C SER A 81 14.75 39.49 -62.32
N SER A 82 15.12 39.93 -61.11
CA SER A 82 15.27 41.36 -60.75
C SER A 82 15.65 41.52 -59.26
N PRO A 83 16.56 42.43 -58.88
CA PRO A 83 17.04 42.53 -57.50
C PRO A 83 16.14 43.43 -56.64
N ASN A 84 15.12 42.86 -56.01
CA ASN A 84 14.48 43.45 -54.82
C ASN A 84 14.94 42.69 -53.57
N ILE A 85 16.17 43.00 -53.15
CA ILE A 85 16.71 42.61 -51.84
C ILE A 85 15.92 43.40 -50.79
N ASN A 86 15.00 42.76 -50.05
CA ASN A 86 14.55 43.13 -48.68
C ASN A 86 13.37 42.25 -48.18
N GLN A 87 13.53 40.92 -48.19
CA GLN A 87 12.77 40.01 -47.32
C GLN A 87 13.71 39.04 -46.61
N THR A 88 14.58 39.58 -45.76
CA THR A 88 15.14 38.81 -44.64
C THR A 88 13.99 38.32 -43.78
N SER A 89 13.91 37.02 -43.47
CA SER A 89 12.93 36.52 -42.51
C SER A 89 13.12 37.24 -41.17
N ASN A 90 12.11 37.99 -40.75
CA ASN A 90 12.15 38.74 -39.50
C ASN A 90 11.62 37.82 -38.37
N PRO A 91 12.48 37.30 -37.48
CA PRO A 91 12.04 36.34 -36.47
C PRO A 91 11.13 36.99 -35.44
N CYS A 92 11.18 38.32 -35.29
CA CYS A 92 10.38 39.11 -34.36
C CYS A 92 8.87 39.13 -34.68
N MET A 93 8.45 38.53 -35.81
CA MET A 93 7.05 38.34 -36.19
C MET A 93 6.57 36.90 -35.98
N TRP A 94 7.42 36.01 -35.49
CA TRP A 94 7.11 34.59 -35.32
C TRP A 94 6.43 34.31 -33.98
N PHE A 95 5.57 33.29 -33.96
CA PHE A 95 4.94 32.79 -32.75
C PHE A 95 6.01 32.44 -31.70
N GLY A 96 5.83 33.00 -30.49
CA GLY A 96 6.73 32.80 -29.35
C GLY A 96 8.03 33.59 -29.37
N ILE A 97 8.29 34.44 -30.37
CA ILE A 97 9.54 35.23 -30.48
C ILE A 97 9.26 36.71 -30.22
N PHE A 98 10.06 37.34 -29.36
CA PHE A 98 10.03 38.79 -29.14
C PHE A 98 11.44 39.37 -29.18
N CYS A 99 11.56 40.58 -29.75
CA CYS A 99 12.83 41.26 -29.98
C CYS A 99 12.92 42.62 -29.28
N ASN A 100 14.15 43.10 -29.12
CA ASN A 100 14.42 44.49 -28.75
C ASN A 100 14.18 45.45 -29.95
N PRO A 101 14.20 46.79 -29.75
CA PRO A 101 14.04 47.76 -30.84
C PRO A 101 15.09 47.69 -31.95
N GLY A 102 16.22 47.00 -31.73
CA GLY A 102 17.24 46.71 -32.74
C GLY A 102 16.98 45.43 -33.55
N GLY A 103 15.85 44.74 -33.33
CA GLY A 103 15.46 43.53 -34.05
C GLY A 103 16.18 42.24 -33.61
N SER A 104 16.88 42.26 -32.47
CA SER A 104 17.52 41.06 -31.91
C SER A 104 16.63 40.40 -30.85
N VAL A 105 16.55 39.07 -30.86
CA VAL A 105 15.66 38.26 -30.02
C VAL A 105 16.06 38.37 -28.54
N ILE A 106 15.08 38.74 -27.70
CA ILE A 106 15.23 38.90 -26.25
C ILE A 106 14.38 37.96 -25.42
N LYS A 107 13.33 37.37 -26.01
CA LYS A 107 12.41 36.45 -25.33
C LYS A 107 11.92 35.34 -26.28
N LEU A 108 11.93 34.12 -25.76
CA LEU A 108 11.42 32.89 -26.37
C LEU A 108 10.34 32.31 -25.44
N GLU A 109 9.11 32.15 -25.94
CA GLU A 109 7.96 31.68 -25.16
C GLU A 109 7.13 30.71 -26.00
N LEU A 110 7.38 29.42 -25.82
CA LEU A 110 6.76 28.30 -26.53
C LEU A 110 6.24 27.26 -25.55
N ASN A 111 5.65 27.70 -24.43
CA ASN A 111 5.05 26.78 -23.46
C ASN A 111 3.80 26.10 -24.03
N ASN A 112 3.52 24.87 -23.61
CA ASN A 112 2.38 24.05 -24.06
C ASN A 112 2.23 23.95 -25.58
N SER A 113 3.33 24.06 -26.33
CA SER A 113 3.35 24.11 -27.79
C SER A 113 3.51 22.73 -28.46
N GLY A 114 3.52 21.65 -27.67
CA GLY A 114 3.64 20.27 -28.16
C GLY A 114 4.99 19.94 -28.79
N LEU A 115 6.03 20.75 -28.56
CA LEU A 115 7.36 20.58 -29.17
C LEU A 115 8.00 19.25 -28.74
N GLU A 116 8.49 18.47 -29.70
CA GLU A 116 9.19 17.21 -29.41
C GLU A 116 10.56 17.17 -30.09
N GLY A 117 11.62 16.95 -29.32
CA GLY A 117 13.01 17.02 -29.78
C GLY A 117 13.97 17.31 -28.64
N THR A 118 15.18 17.79 -28.96
CA THR A 118 16.23 18.08 -27.99
C THR A 118 16.64 19.55 -27.98
N LEU A 119 17.34 19.97 -26.93
CA LEU A 119 17.97 21.29 -26.84
C LEU A 119 19.35 21.35 -27.50
N HIS A 120 19.96 20.21 -27.85
CA HIS A 120 21.30 20.16 -28.48
C HIS A 120 21.35 20.80 -29.87
N GLY A 121 20.22 20.85 -30.59
CA GLY A 121 20.08 21.57 -31.86
C GLY A 121 19.93 23.09 -31.73
N PHE A 122 19.81 23.63 -30.50
CA PHE A 122 19.62 25.06 -30.28
C PHE A 122 20.98 25.78 -30.19
N SER A 123 21.25 26.70 -31.12
CA SER A 123 22.53 27.43 -31.18
C SER A 123 22.60 28.59 -30.18
N PHE A 124 22.75 28.28 -28.89
CA PHE A 124 22.75 29.23 -27.77
C PHE A 124 23.66 30.47 -27.98
N SER A 125 24.84 30.29 -28.57
CA SER A 125 25.80 31.38 -28.84
C SER A 125 25.29 32.42 -29.84
N THR A 126 24.24 32.12 -30.61
CA THR A 126 23.67 33.04 -31.62
C THR A 126 22.74 34.07 -30.99
N PHE A 127 22.33 33.91 -29.73
CA PHE A 127 21.32 34.74 -29.06
C PHE A 127 21.86 35.56 -27.87
N PRO A 128 22.82 36.48 -28.06
CA PRO A 128 23.52 37.18 -26.98
C PRO A 128 22.66 38.20 -26.19
N ASN A 129 21.41 38.42 -26.61
CA ASN A 129 20.44 39.29 -25.95
C ASN A 129 19.25 38.54 -25.33
N LEU A 130 19.21 37.21 -25.44
CA LEU A 130 18.10 36.40 -24.93
C LEU A 130 18.08 36.41 -23.40
N SER A 131 16.98 36.93 -22.85
CA SER A 131 16.79 37.22 -21.43
C SER A 131 15.66 36.42 -20.78
N TYR A 132 14.77 35.84 -21.58
CA TYR A 132 13.64 35.04 -21.11
C TYR A 132 13.45 33.83 -22.03
N VAL A 133 13.45 32.63 -21.44
CA VAL A 133 13.17 31.37 -22.13
C VAL A 133 12.11 30.61 -21.34
N ASN A 134 10.96 30.35 -21.98
CA ASN A 134 9.92 29.49 -21.46
C ASN A 134 9.57 28.41 -22.50
N LEU A 135 9.92 27.17 -22.19
CA LEU A 135 9.64 25.97 -23.00
C LEU A 135 8.84 24.93 -22.18
N SER A 136 8.13 25.36 -21.13
CA SER A 136 7.45 24.45 -20.21
C SER A 136 6.26 23.72 -20.84
N GLY A 137 5.97 22.48 -20.43
CA GLY A 137 4.79 21.73 -20.90
C GLY A 137 4.93 21.22 -22.34
N ASN A 138 6.12 20.75 -22.70
CA ASN A 138 6.43 20.19 -24.02
C ASN A 138 6.93 18.74 -23.87
N ASN A 139 7.35 18.13 -24.99
CA ASN A 139 7.93 16.80 -25.04
C ASN A 139 9.47 16.84 -25.24
N LEU A 140 10.16 17.89 -24.78
CA LEU A 140 11.62 18.01 -24.93
C LEU A 140 12.32 16.94 -24.08
N PHE A 141 13.29 16.22 -24.68
CA PHE A 141 14.02 15.13 -24.05
C PHE A 141 15.54 15.30 -24.20
N ASP A 142 16.30 14.33 -23.66
CA ASP A 142 17.76 14.38 -23.49
C ASP A 142 18.18 15.43 -22.43
N SER A 143 19.47 15.64 -22.32
CA SER A 143 20.17 16.46 -21.34
C SER A 143 20.13 17.95 -21.66
N ILE A 144 20.18 18.77 -20.61
CA ILE A 144 20.32 20.23 -20.74
C ILE A 144 21.77 20.52 -21.19
N PRO A 145 22.00 21.14 -22.37
CA PRO A 145 23.34 21.38 -22.88
C PRO A 145 24.08 22.44 -22.05
N SER A 146 25.36 22.22 -21.74
CA SER A 146 26.19 23.18 -20.98
C SER A 146 26.33 24.54 -21.68
N GLN A 147 26.16 24.57 -23.00
CA GLN A 147 26.12 25.75 -23.85
C GLN A 147 24.98 26.72 -23.51
N ILE A 148 23.99 26.31 -22.70
CA ILE A 148 22.96 27.21 -22.15
C ILE A 148 23.57 28.40 -21.38
N SER A 149 24.76 28.21 -20.81
CA SER A 149 25.57 29.24 -20.13
C SER A 149 26.00 30.41 -21.03
N TYR A 150 25.96 30.25 -22.35
CA TYR A 150 26.24 31.34 -23.30
C TYR A 150 25.16 32.42 -23.29
N LEU A 151 23.96 32.12 -22.77
CA LEU A 151 22.87 33.08 -22.57
C LEU A 151 23.12 33.97 -21.34
N SER A 152 24.25 34.67 -21.31
CA SER A 152 24.72 35.44 -20.14
C SER A 152 23.75 36.49 -19.56
N LYS A 153 22.73 36.91 -20.33
CA LYS A 153 21.68 37.86 -19.92
C LYS A 153 20.36 37.21 -19.49
N LEU A 154 20.36 35.90 -19.26
CA LEU A 154 19.14 35.15 -18.95
C LEU A 154 18.64 35.46 -17.53
N ILE A 155 17.45 36.04 -17.45
CA ILE A 155 16.74 36.43 -16.22
C ILE A 155 15.68 35.37 -15.86
N TYR A 156 15.04 34.76 -16.86
CA TYR A 156 13.99 33.76 -16.67
C TYR A 156 14.27 32.51 -17.51
N LEU A 157 14.34 31.35 -16.86
CA LEU A 157 14.44 30.04 -17.51
C LEU A 157 13.40 29.07 -16.94
N ASP A 158 12.47 28.64 -17.79
CA ASP A 158 11.49 27.60 -17.47
C ASP A 158 11.50 26.49 -18.52
N LEU A 159 11.91 25.29 -18.09
CA LEU A 159 11.94 24.05 -18.85
C LEU A 159 11.04 22.98 -18.21
N SER A 160 10.14 23.38 -17.29
CA SER A 160 9.35 22.43 -16.49
C SER A 160 8.31 21.64 -17.27
N SER A 161 7.86 20.49 -16.75
CA SER A 161 6.91 19.58 -17.41
C SER A 161 7.39 19.20 -18.82
N ASN A 162 8.54 18.53 -18.87
CA ASN A 162 9.17 17.98 -20.07
C ASN A 162 9.73 16.58 -19.76
N LYS A 163 10.50 15.99 -20.68
CA LYS A 163 11.14 14.67 -20.56
C LYS A 163 12.68 14.78 -20.41
N LEU A 164 13.20 15.94 -20.00
CA LEU A 164 14.64 16.21 -19.91
C LEU A 164 15.31 15.30 -18.88
N SER A 165 16.49 14.78 -19.18
CA SER A 165 17.16 13.74 -18.39
C SER A 165 18.64 14.04 -18.13
N GLY A 166 19.32 13.18 -17.38
CA GLY A 166 20.73 13.41 -17.01
C GLY A 166 20.89 14.53 -15.97
N LYS A 167 22.11 15.03 -15.81
CA LYS A 167 22.45 15.99 -14.75
C LYS A 167 22.14 17.42 -15.15
N ILE A 168 21.85 18.26 -14.15
CA ILE A 168 21.89 19.72 -14.29
C ILE A 168 23.35 20.11 -14.59
N PRO A 169 23.66 20.85 -15.67
CA PRO A 169 25.03 21.25 -15.99
C PRO A 169 25.56 22.32 -15.02
N PRO A 170 26.81 22.22 -14.50
CA PRO A 170 27.39 23.20 -13.58
C PRO A 170 27.50 24.61 -14.19
N GLU A 171 27.59 24.70 -15.52
CA GLU A 171 27.68 25.96 -16.24
C GLU A 171 26.42 26.83 -16.10
N ILE A 172 25.29 26.28 -15.64
CA ILE A 172 24.12 27.10 -15.23
C ILE A 172 24.50 28.11 -14.14
N GLY A 173 25.47 27.82 -13.27
CA GLY A 173 25.97 28.75 -12.26
C GLY A 173 26.64 30.02 -12.82
N LEU A 174 26.92 30.07 -14.12
CA LEU A 174 27.44 31.26 -14.81
C LEU A 174 26.34 32.29 -15.16
N LEU A 175 25.07 31.90 -15.10
CA LEU A 175 23.90 32.74 -15.45
C LEU A 175 23.54 33.72 -14.33
N THR A 176 24.48 34.57 -13.90
CA THR A 176 24.35 35.37 -12.66
C THR A 176 23.21 36.41 -12.63
N GLU A 177 22.61 36.74 -13.79
CA GLU A 177 21.41 37.58 -13.91
C GLU A 177 20.09 36.83 -13.64
N LEU A 178 20.12 35.50 -13.51
CA LEU A 178 18.92 34.66 -13.41
C LEU A 178 18.14 34.92 -12.12
N GLU A 179 16.88 35.33 -12.26
CA GLU A 179 15.91 35.53 -11.18
C GLU A 179 14.97 34.33 -11.00
N VAL A 180 14.66 33.60 -12.07
CA VAL A 180 13.79 32.41 -12.03
C VAL A 180 14.44 31.24 -12.75
N LEU A 181 14.60 30.12 -12.03
CA LEU A 181 15.01 28.83 -12.57
C LEU A 181 13.94 27.78 -12.24
N ASN A 182 13.26 27.27 -13.27
CA ASN A 182 12.26 26.21 -13.13
C ASN A 182 12.60 25.02 -14.05
N LEU A 183 13.05 23.93 -13.44
CA LEU A 183 13.38 22.66 -14.08
C LEU A 183 12.50 21.51 -13.54
N GLY A 184 11.39 21.85 -12.87
CA GLY A 184 10.53 20.85 -12.23
C GLY A 184 9.82 19.92 -13.22
N ASP A 185 9.33 18.79 -12.73
CA ASP A 185 8.52 17.83 -13.51
C ASP A 185 9.25 17.35 -14.78
N ASN A 186 10.37 16.66 -14.57
CA ASN A 186 11.28 16.17 -15.61
C ASN A 186 11.89 14.82 -15.17
N HIS A 187 12.99 14.39 -15.81
CA HIS A 187 13.73 13.15 -15.49
C HIS A 187 15.20 13.41 -15.10
N LEU A 188 15.50 14.62 -14.61
CA LEU A 188 16.85 15.03 -14.21
C LEU A 188 17.35 14.20 -13.02
N ASN A 189 18.65 13.95 -12.96
CA ASN A 189 19.28 13.11 -11.95
C ASN A 189 20.61 13.69 -11.42
N GLY A 190 21.17 13.04 -10.40
CA GLY A 190 22.36 13.51 -9.72
C GLY A 190 22.06 14.62 -8.69
N SER A 191 23.13 15.15 -8.09
CA SER A 191 23.04 16.12 -7.01
C SER A 191 22.68 17.53 -7.45
N ILE A 192 21.97 18.26 -6.58
CA ILE A 192 21.90 19.72 -6.65
C ILE A 192 23.32 20.27 -6.51
N LEU A 193 23.77 21.05 -7.49
CA LEU A 193 25.15 21.53 -7.59
C LEU A 193 25.41 22.76 -6.72
N GLU A 194 26.64 22.89 -6.19
CA GLU A 194 27.02 24.02 -5.34
C GLU A 194 27.01 25.34 -6.12
N GLU A 195 27.31 25.28 -7.43
CA GLU A 195 27.38 26.39 -8.38
C GLU A 195 26.04 27.13 -8.53
N ILE A 196 24.90 26.48 -8.23
CA ILE A 196 23.59 27.15 -8.16
C ILE A 196 23.62 28.27 -7.10
N GLY A 197 24.42 28.13 -6.04
CA GLY A 197 24.65 29.17 -5.03
C GLY A 197 25.36 30.43 -5.54
N HIS A 198 25.87 30.46 -6.78
CA HIS A 198 26.41 31.65 -7.42
C HIS A 198 25.32 32.57 -8.01
N LEU A 199 24.09 32.08 -8.18
CA LEU A 199 22.95 32.79 -8.79
C LEU A 199 22.33 33.82 -7.84
N LYS A 200 23.11 34.82 -7.39
CA LYS A 200 22.70 35.78 -6.34
C LYS A 200 21.45 36.62 -6.66
N SER A 201 21.00 36.62 -7.90
CA SER A 201 19.76 37.26 -8.35
C SER A 201 18.50 36.41 -8.13
N LEU A 202 18.65 35.11 -7.88
CA LEU A 202 17.56 34.14 -7.90
C LEU A 202 16.52 34.38 -6.80
N SER A 203 15.27 34.59 -7.21
CA SER A 203 14.08 34.72 -6.36
C SER A 203 13.25 33.44 -6.31
N LYS A 204 13.30 32.60 -7.36
CA LYS A 204 12.60 31.30 -7.43
C LYS A 204 13.51 30.20 -7.96
N LEU A 205 13.66 29.14 -7.16
CA LEU A 205 14.29 27.88 -7.55
C LEU A 205 13.26 26.75 -7.46
N SER A 206 12.92 26.16 -8.60
CA SER A 206 12.01 25.02 -8.71
C SER A 206 12.69 23.84 -9.40
N LEU A 207 12.97 22.78 -8.63
CA LEU A 207 13.60 21.52 -9.07
C LEU A 207 12.73 20.29 -8.74
N PHE A 208 11.45 20.50 -8.41
CA PHE A 208 10.52 19.47 -7.94
C PHE A 208 10.24 18.37 -8.96
N SER A 209 9.73 17.20 -8.54
CA SER A 209 9.35 16.09 -9.45
C SER A 209 10.46 15.72 -10.45
N ASN A 210 11.61 15.28 -9.93
CA ASN A 210 12.74 14.76 -10.70
C ASN A 210 13.33 13.52 -9.98
N SER A 211 14.46 13.01 -10.45
CA SER A 211 15.27 11.96 -9.81
C SER A 211 16.56 12.54 -9.20
N LEU A 212 16.51 13.77 -8.66
CA LEU A 212 17.68 14.40 -8.05
C LEU A 212 18.03 13.71 -6.73
N ASP A 213 19.29 13.31 -6.57
CA ASP A 213 19.85 12.69 -5.38
C ASP A 213 20.79 13.66 -4.63
N GLY A 214 21.57 13.17 -3.66
CA GLY A 214 22.52 13.98 -2.91
C GLY A 214 21.91 14.82 -1.79
N PHE A 215 22.77 15.64 -1.18
CA PHE A 215 22.43 16.58 -0.12
C PHE A 215 21.84 17.88 -0.68
N ILE A 216 21.07 18.60 0.15
CA ILE A 216 20.74 20.00 -0.11
C ILE A 216 22.01 20.83 0.18
N PRO A 217 22.65 21.48 -0.81
CA PRO A 217 23.94 22.13 -0.57
C PRO A 217 23.77 23.42 0.22
N VAL A 218 24.68 23.66 1.18
CA VAL A 218 24.69 24.88 2.02
C VAL A 218 24.85 26.14 1.16
N SER A 219 25.46 26.04 -0.03
CA SER A 219 25.62 27.17 -0.95
C SER A 219 24.29 27.79 -1.42
N LEU A 220 23.16 27.07 -1.36
CA LEU A 220 21.83 27.66 -1.62
C LEU A 220 21.49 28.79 -0.64
N THR A 221 22.14 28.84 0.53
CA THR A 221 21.92 29.91 1.52
C THR A 221 22.61 31.22 1.14
N ASN A 222 23.48 31.22 0.12
CA ASN A 222 24.01 32.44 -0.50
C ASN A 222 22.93 33.19 -1.34
N LEU A 223 21.82 32.53 -1.66
CA LEU A 223 20.72 33.07 -2.48
C LEU A 223 19.83 34.01 -1.65
N SER A 224 20.40 35.11 -1.16
CA SER A 224 19.72 36.05 -0.24
C SER A 224 18.41 36.67 -0.75
N LYS A 225 18.16 36.65 -2.06
CA LYS A 225 16.88 37.09 -2.68
C LYS A 225 15.80 36.00 -2.76
N LEU A 226 16.11 34.75 -2.41
CA LEU A 226 15.23 33.61 -2.65
C LEU A 226 13.93 33.71 -1.84
N GLU A 227 12.80 33.70 -2.55
CA GLU A 227 11.45 33.72 -1.99
C GLU A 227 10.76 32.35 -2.09
N TYR A 228 11.09 31.55 -3.11
CA TYR A 228 10.48 30.25 -3.37
C TYR A 228 11.55 29.17 -3.57
N LEU A 229 11.55 28.15 -2.70
CA LEU A 229 12.43 26.99 -2.80
C LEU A 229 11.61 25.69 -2.87
N HIS A 230 11.53 25.10 -4.06
CA HIS A 230 10.78 23.87 -4.31
C HIS A 230 11.71 22.73 -4.75
N LEU A 231 12.01 21.81 -3.84
CA LEU A 231 12.84 20.62 -4.08
C LEU A 231 12.07 19.31 -3.86
N HIS A 232 10.75 19.39 -3.67
CA HIS A 232 9.91 18.26 -3.30
C HIS A 232 9.78 17.20 -4.40
N ASN A 233 9.41 15.97 -4.01
CA ASN A 233 9.23 14.84 -4.91
C ASN A 233 10.52 14.51 -5.70
N ASN A 234 11.59 14.22 -4.96
CA ASN A 234 12.91 13.86 -5.47
C ASN A 234 13.49 12.69 -4.64
N GLU A 235 14.80 12.46 -4.74
CA GLU A 235 15.56 11.41 -4.06
C GLU A 235 16.58 12.03 -3.08
N LEU A 236 16.37 13.27 -2.65
CA LEU A 236 17.31 14.04 -1.82
C LEU A 236 17.44 13.43 -0.43
N PHE A 237 18.69 13.21 -0.02
CA PHE A 237 19.07 12.65 1.27
C PHE A 237 19.90 13.67 2.04
N GLY A 238 19.56 13.93 3.29
CA GLY A 238 20.38 14.83 4.11
C GLY A 238 19.76 15.20 5.43
N PHE A 239 20.57 15.79 6.29
CA PHE A 239 20.06 16.78 7.23
C PHE A 239 19.59 17.99 6.43
N ILE A 240 18.54 18.66 6.92
CA ILE A 240 18.14 19.97 6.40
C ILE A 240 19.17 21.00 6.89
N PRO A 241 19.87 21.75 6.02
CA PRO A 241 20.86 22.74 6.46
C PRO A 241 20.23 23.80 7.37
N PRO A 242 20.69 23.99 8.62
CA PRO A 242 20.13 24.99 9.53
C PRO A 242 20.32 26.43 9.01
N GLU A 243 21.31 26.66 8.15
CA GLU A 243 21.59 27.93 7.50
C GLU A 243 20.47 28.38 6.55
N ILE A 244 19.57 27.48 6.11
CA ILE A 244 18.34 27.86 5.37
C ILE A 244 17.49 28.83 6.21
N GLY A 245 17.55 28.75 7.55
CA GLY A 245 16.92 29.72 8.45
C GLY A 245 17.40 31.17 8.30
N ASN A 246 18.52 31.41 7.61
CA ASN A 246 19.03 32.75 7.32
C ASN A 246 18.41 33.38 6.05
N LEU A 247 17.66 32.62 5.24
CA LEU A 247 16.99 33.12 4.03
C LEU A 247 15.74 33.94 4.40
N SER A 248 15.94 35.14 4.97
CA SER A 248 14.86 35.98 5.51
C SER A 248 13.78 36.42 4.51
N ASN A 249 14.04 36.27 3.21
CA ASN A 249 13.10 36.56 2.13
C ASN A 249 12.17 35.39 1.77
N LEU A 250 12.41 34.19 2.30
CA LEU A 250 11.69 32.99 1.93
C LEU A 250 10.20 33.06 2.32
N VAL A 251 9.33 32.88 1.34
CA VAL A 251 7.87 32.91 1.42
C VAL A 251 7.28 31.49 1.42
N GLU A 252 7.88 30.57 0.66
CA GLU A 252 7.49 29.15 0.62
C GLU A 252 8.71 28.22 0.56
N LEU A 253 8.72 27.24 1.46
CA LEU A 253 9.72 26.18 1.51
C LEU A 253 9.03 24.82 1.35
N SER A 254 9.29 24.15 0.23
CA SER A 254 8.69 22.86 -0.12
C SER A 254 9.75 21.82 -0.46
N ILE A 255 10.06 20.96 0.53
CA ILE A 255 11.07 19.90 0.45
C ILE A 255 10.51 18.52 0.87
N HIS A 256 9.18 18.40 0.87
CA HIS A 256 8.44 17.16 1.16
C HIS A 256 8.68 16.06 0.11
N SER A 257 8.30 14.82 0.41
CA SER A 257 8.46 13.67 -0.50
C SER A 257 9.92 13.49 -0.96
N ASN A 258 10.82 13.36 0.01
CA ASN A 258 12.24 13.08 -0.17
C ASN A 258 12.68 12.01 0.87
N ILE A 259 13.98 11.78 1.04
CA ILE A 259 14.54 10.87 2.06
C ILE A 259 15.42 11.63 3.08
N LEU A 260 14.99 12.84 3.45
CA LEU A 260 15.67 13.69 4.43
C LEU A 260 15.52 13.12 5.86
N ILE A 261 16.56 13.32 6.68
CA ILE A 261 16.71 12.78 8.04
C ILE A 261 16.99 13.89 9.07
N GLY A 262 17.02 13.49 10.34
CA GLY A 262 17.39 14.35 11.46
C GLY A 262 16.28 15.31 11.86
N SER A 263 16.60 16.28 12.71
CA SER A 263 15.65 17.23 13.25
C SER A 263 15.31 18.36 12.29
N ILE A 264 14.08 18.86 12.38
CA ILE A 264 13.71 20.16 11.81
C ILE A 264 14.60 21.23 12.47
N PRO A 265 15.31 22.09 11.70
CA PRO A 265 16.18 23.10 12.31
C PRO A 265 15.41 24.15 13.13
N PRO A 266 15.78 24.40 14.41
CA PRO A 266 15.18 25.49 15.20
C PRO A 266 15.37 26.87 14.58
N THR A 267 16.44 27.06 13.79
CA THR A 267 16.72 28.28 13.02
C THR A 267 15.60 28.65 12.04
N PHE A 268 14.72 27.73 11.66
CA PHE A 268 13.55 28.06 10.83
C PHE A 268 12.62 29.09 11.50
N GLY A 269 12.64 29.19 12.84
CA GLY A 269 11.97 30.26 13.58
C GLY A 269 12.38 31.69 13.20
N ASN A 270 13.50 31.86 12.48
CA ASN A 270 13.96 33.15 11.96
C ASN A 270 13.25 33.57 10.65
N LEU A 271 12.57 32.66 9.95
CA LEU A 271 11.97 32.89 8.63
C LEU A 271 10.65 33.68 8.73
N LYS A 272 10.73 34.97 9.09
CA LYS A 272 9.56 35.81 9.39
C LYS A 272 8.62 36.07 8.21
N ARG A 273 9.08 35.90 6.97
CA ARG A 273 8.26 36.03 5.75
C ARG A 273 7.59 34.71 5.31
N LEU A 274 7.92 33.58 5.94
CA LEU A 274 7.46 32.26 5.49
C LEU A 274 5.96 32.08 5.75
N THR A 275 5.24 31.67 4.70
CA THR A 275 3.79 31.45 4.71
C THR A 275 3.42 29.97 4.58
N SER A 276 4.26 29.18 3.90
CA SER A 276 4.10 27.73 3.72
C SER A 276 5.38 27.00 4.10
N LEU A 277 5.26 26.00 4.98
CA LEU A 277 6.35 25.08 5.32
C LEU A 277 5.88 23.63 5.13
N PHE A 278 6.44 22.97 4.10
CA PHE A 278 6.08 21.60 3.72
C PHE A 278 7.29 20.67 3.81
N LEU A 279 7.34 19.88 4.90
CA LEU A 279 8.42 18.93 5.23
C LEU A 279 7.96 17.46 5.28
N TYR A 280 6.69 17.22 4.93
CA TYR A 280 6.04 15.92 5.07
C TYR A 280 6.63 14.81 4.18
N ASN A 281 6.30 13.54 4.48
CA ASN A 281 6.74 12.39 3.68
C ASN A 281 8.28 12.37 3.51
N ASN A 282 8.96 12.34 4.65
CA ASN A 282 10.42 12.27 4.80
C ASN A 282 10.73 11.32 5.98
N SER A 283 12.00 11.25 6.40
CA SER A 283 12.47 10.47 7.56
C SER A 283 12.89 11.37 8.73
N LEU A 284 12.30 12.58 8.85
CA LEU A 284 12.67 13.55 9.89
C LEU A 284 12.29 13.04 11.27
N SER A 285 13.13 13.32 12.26
CA SER A 285 13.06 12.74 13.61
C SER A 285 13.34 13.78 14.70
N GLY A 286 13.20 13.40 15.97
CA GLY A 286 13.31 14.34 17.09
C GLY A 286 12.06 15.20 17.26
N SER A 287 12.12 16.17 18.18
CA SER A 287 10.99 17.03 18.52
C SER A 287 10.74 18.12 17.48
N ILE A 288 9.47 18.53 17.35
CA ILE A 288 9.12 19.78 16.66
C ILE A 288 9.74 20.95 17.46
N PRO A 289 10.56 21.83 16.86
CA PRO A 289 11.15 22.95 17.57
C PRO A 289 10.10 23.95 18.04
N SER A 290 10.25 24.45 19.28
CA SER A 290 9.40 25.50 19.84
C SER A 290 9.50 26.82 19.07
N GLU A 291 10.66 27.04 18.45
CA GLU A 291 11.06 28.20 17.69
C GLU A 291 10.22 28.39 16.42
N LEU A 292 9.58 27.33 15.91
CA LEU A 292 8.62 27.45 14.80
C LEU A 292 7.42 28.34 15.15
N GLY A 293 7.07 28.45 16.43
CA GLY A 293 6.05 29.40 16.93
C GLY A 293 6.40 30.87 16.67
N ASN A 294 7.69 31.19 16.46
CA ASN A 294 8.14 32.55 16.19
C ASN A 294 7.86 33.02 14.74
N MET A 295 7.29 32.17 13.87
CA MET A 295 7.02 32.47 12.45
C MET A 295 5.61 33.07 12.23
N GLY A 296 5.35 34.28 12.75
CA GLY A 296 4.00 34.89 12.74
C GLY A 296 3.30 35.05 11.38
N SER A 297 4.01 34.92 10.25
CA SER A 297 3.43 34.93 8.89
C SER A 297 2.93 33.56 8.42
N LEU A 298 3.17 32.48 9.17
CA LEU A 298 2.89 31.12 8.71
C LEU A 298 1.39 30.85 8.59
N VAL A 299 0.98 30.37 7.41
CA VAL A 299 -0.41 30.06 7.04
C VAL A 299 -0.63 28.55 6.93
N ARG A 300 0.39 27.78 6.53
CA ARG A 300 0.32 26.32 6.32
C ARG A 300 1.56 25.62 6.87
N LEU A 301 1.36 24.66 7.78
CA LEU A 301 2.41 23.80 8.35
C LEU A 301 2.08 22.32 8.15
N SER A 302 2.89 21.62 7.36
CA SER A 302 2.69 20.20 7.03
C SER A 302 3.95 19.38 7.33
N LEU A 303 3.88 18.61 8.42
CA LEU A 303 4.97 17.79 8.96
C LEU A 303 4.62 16.28 9.01
N GLN A 304 3.47 15.89 8.46
CA GLN A 304 2.96 14.52 8.51
C GLN A 304 3.90 13.48 7.85
N THR A 305 3.69 12.20 8.16
CA THR A 305 4.44 11.09 7.55
C THR A 305 5.96 11.29 7.72
N ASN A 306 6.37 11.31 8.98
CA ASN A 306 7.76 11.43 9.44
C ASN A 306 7.92 10.58 10.73
N HIS A 307 9.05 10.72 11.42
CA HIS A 307 9.36 10.08 12.70
C HIS A 307 9.50 11.10 13.86
N LEU A 308 8.80 12.23 13.77
CA LEU A 308 8.85 13.29 14.78
C LEU A 308 8.30 12.78 16.11
N ASN A 309 8.96 13.11 17.21
CA ASN A 309 8.65 12.62 18.56
C ASN A 309 8.56 13.78 19.57
N GLY A 310 8.54 13.46 20.88
CA GLY A 310 8.32 14.47 21.92
C GLY A 310 6.88 14.99 21.90
N SER A 311 6.65 16.15 22.52
CA SER A 311 5.33 16.80 22.59
C SER A 311 5.11 17.81 21.46
N ILE A 312 3.85 18.10 21.16
CA ILE A 312 3.49 19.27 20.34
C ILE A 312 3.87 20.54 21.14
N PRO A 313 4.68 21.48 20.60
CA PRO A 313 5.06 22.69 21.33
C PRO A 313 3.88 23.63 21.56
N PRO A 314 3.66 24.14 22.79
CA PRO A 314 2.66 25.18 23.08
C PRO A 314 2.76 26.41 22.19
N SER A 315 4.00 26.83 21.86
CA SER A 315 4.28 28.00 21.01
C SER A 315 3.73 27.90 19.58
N LEU A 316 3.34 26.70 19.11
CA LEU A 316 2.58 26.61 17.85
C LEU A 316 1.22 27.30 17.93
N GLY A 317 0.67 27.52 19.13
CA GLY A 317 -0.54 28.31 19.37
C GLY A 317 -0.40 29.81 19.10
N ASP A 318 0.84 30.34 19.07
CA ASP A 318 1.12 31.76 18.79
C ASP A 318 1.00 32.12 17.30
N LEU A 319 0.89 31.11 16.43
CA LEU A 319 0.79 31.24 14.97
C LEU A 319 -0.60 31.70 14.52
N GLY A 320 -1.02 32.92 14.92
CA GLY A 320 -2.36 33.45 14.66
C GLY A 320 -2.83 33.53 13.19
N ASN A 321 -1.91 33.36 12.23
CA ASN A 321 -2.21 33.28 10.80
C ASN A 321 -2.46 31.85 10.28
N LEU A 322 -2.23 30.81 11.08
CA LEU A 322 -2.25 29.42 10.65
C LEU A 322 -3.67 28.97 10.29
N THR A 323 -3.80 28.37 9.10
CA THR A 323 -5.06 27.83 8.55
C THR A 323 -5.03 26.31 8.43
N LEU A 324 -3.84 25.71 8.36
CA LEU A 324 -3.61 24.27 8.19
C LEU A 324 -2.44 23.84 9.09
N LEU A 325 -2.70 22.85 9.95
CA LEU A 325 -1.70 22.20 10.81
C LEU A 325 -1.83 20.68 10.69
N TYR A 326 -0.92 20.06 9.94
CA TYR A 326 -0.88 18.61 9.72
C TYR A 326 0.34 17.98 10.39
N LEU A 327 0.11 17.21 11.45
CA LEU A 327 1.13 16.52 12.26
C LEU A 327 0.93 14.99 12.29
N TYR A 328 -0.02 14.47 11.52
CA TYR A 328 -0.42 13.06 11.56
C TYR A 328 0.65 12.07 11.07
N PHE A 329 0.53 10.80 11.46
CA PHE A 329 1.48 9.74 11.08
C PHE A 329 2.91 10.11 11.51
N ASN A 330 3.10 10.24 12.83
CA ASN A 330 4.36 10.54 13.49
C ASN A 330 4.42 9.76 14.82
N ASN A 331 5.44 10.03 15.64
CA ASN A 331 5.66 9.47 16.97
C ASN A 331 5.43 10.52 18.07
N LEU A 332 4.59 11.54 17.83
CA LEU A 332 4.31 12.61 18.79
C LEU A 332 3.57 12.04 20.01
N SER A 333 3.87 12.57 21.18
CA SER A 333 3.45 12.09 22.50
C SER A 333 3.07 13.27 23.40
N GLY A 334 2.76 13.03 24.67
CA GLY A 334 2.28 14.08 25.57
C GLY A 334 0.83 14.48 25.26
N THR A 335 0.43 15.63 25.79
CA THR A 335 -0.92 16.19 25.63
C THR A 335 -1.03 17.12 24.43
N ILE A 336 -2.26 17.37 23.98
CA ILE A 336 -2.57 18.47 23.07
C ILE A 336 -2.47 19.78 23.87
N PRO A 337 -1.64 20.77 23.48
CA PRO A 337 -1.50 22.04 24.22
C PRO A 337 -2.77 22.88 24.19
N GLU A 338 -3.09 23.56 25.29
CA GLU A 338 -4.27 24.44 25.36
C GLU A 338 -4.12 25.67 24.45
N GLU A 339 -2.88 26.10 24.23
CA GLU A 339 -2.50 27.24 23.39
C GLU A 339 -2.91 27.06 21.92
N LEU A 340 -3.07 25.83 21.44
CA LEU A 340 -3.60 25.58 20.09
C LEU A 340 -5.03 26.12 19.92
N GLY A 341 -5.78 26.33 21.01
CA GLY A 341 -7.07 27.03 21.02
C GLY A 341 -6.99 28.52 20.64
N ASN A 342 -5.80 29.12 20.59
CA ASN A 342 -5.57 30.50 20.16
C ASN A 342 -5.59 30.67 18.63
N LEU A 343 -5.52 29.57 17.87
CA LEU A 343 -5.41 29.55 16.40
C LEU A 343 -6.73 29.90 15.69
N LYS A 344 -7.23 31.11 15.90
CA LYS A 344 -8.56 31.57 15.43
C LYS A 344 -8.80 31.48 13.91
N ARG A 345 -7.74 31.35 13.09
CA ARG A 345 -7.84 31.18 11.62
C ARG A 345 -7.74 29.73 11.15
N ILE A 346 -7.52 28.77 12.06
CA ILE A 346 -7.37 27.35 11.71
C ILE A 346 -8.64 26.84 11.04
N LYS A 347 -8.48 26.09 9.94
CA LYS A 347 -9.56 25.42 9.22
C LYS A 347 -9.39 23.91 9.28
N ASN A 348 -8.15 23.42 9.13
CA ASN A 348 -7.85 22.00 9.14
C ASN A 348 -6.78 21.70 10.22
N LEU A 349 -7.17 20.91 11.23
CA LEU A 349 -6.29 20.43 12.28
C LEU A 349 -6.28 18.89 12.27
N GLN A 350 -5.11 18.30 12.07
CA GLN A 350 -4.98 16.85 11.86
C GLN A 350 -3.76 16.32 12.63
N LEU A 351 -4.05 15.61 13.74
CA LEU A 351 -3.11 15.08 14.73
C LEU A 351 -3.14 13.53 14.85
N SER A 352 -3.90 12.86 13.97
CA SER A 352 -4.15 11.41 14.00
C SER A 352 -2.89 10.55 13.89
N ARG A 353 -2.97 9.28 14.30
CA ARG A 353 -1.87 8.31 14.18
C ARG A 353 -0.58 8.82 14.83
N ASN A 354 -0.69 9.08 16.13
CA ASN A 354 0.38 9.48 17.02
C ASN A 354 0.23 8.72 18.36
N GLN A 355 0.93 9.16 19.40
CA GLN A 355 0.91 8.64 20.77
C GLN A 355 0.39 9.71 21.75
N LEU A 356 -0.47 10.62 21.28
CA LEU A 356 -1.03 11.72 22.07
C LEU A 356 -2.00 11.16 23.11
N HIS A 357 -1.92 11.67 24.34
CA HIS A 357 -2.76 11.26 25.47
C HIS A 357 -3.29 12.49 26.24
N GLY A 358 -4.00 12.25 27.34
CA GLY A 358 -4.74 13.31 28.03
C GLY A 358 -6.00 13.72 27.26
N TYR A 359 -6.47 14.94 27.44
CA TYR A 359 -7.79 15.41 26.97
C TYR A 359 -7.69 16.33 25.75
N VAL A 360 -8.84 16.54 25.07
CA VAL A 360 -8.99 17.62 24.09
C VAL A 360 -9.20 18.94 24.86
N PRO A 361 -8.35 19.97 24.69
CA PRO A 361 -8.45 21.20 25.46
C PRO A 361 -9.77 21.93 25.30
N ASN A 362 -10.34 22.43 26.41
CA ASN A 362 -11.55 23.26 26.40
C ASN A 362 -11.39 24.54 25.55
N SER A 363 -10.16 25.02 25.39
CA SER A 363 -9.82 26.16 24.53
C SER A 363 -10.16 25.93 23.05
N PHE A 364 -10.35 24.68 22.60
CA PHE A 364 -10.74 24.37 21.22
C PHE A 364 -12.11 24.95 20.85
N VAL A 365 -12.99 25.22 21.83
CA VAL A 365 -14.28 25.92 21.61
C VAL A 365 -14.09 27.32 20.96
N ASN A 366 -12.90 27.92 21.07
CA ASN A 366 -12.57 29.20 20.43
C ASN A 366 -12.27 29.10 18.91
N LEU A 367 -12.08 27.88 18.37
CA LEU A 367 -11.66 27.64 16.99
C LEU A 367 -12.82 27.73 15.99
N ARG A 368 -13.53 28.86 15.95
CA ARG A 368 -14.78 29.05 15.18
C ARG A 368 -14.67 28.83 13.66
N ASN A 369 -13.46 28.90 13.09
CA ASN A 369 -13.21 28.65 11.67
C ASN A 369 -12.85 27.19 11.35
N LEU A 370 -12.78 26.31 12.37
CA LEU A 370 -12.40 24.91 12.20
C LEU A 370 -13.49 24.17 11.41
N ASN A 371 -13.06 23.57 10.31
CA ASN A 371 -13.89 22.83 9.36
C ASN A 371 -13.59 21.32 9.44
N VAL A 372 -12.34 20.98 9.71
CA VAL A 372 -11.82 19.62 9.62
C VAL A 372 -10.98 19.34 10.86
N LEU A 373 -11.46 18.44 11.72
CA LEU A 373 -10.75 17.96 12.90
C LEU A 373 -10.57 16.44 12.86
N TYR A 374 -9.31 16.02 12.90
CA TYR A 374 -8.92 14.61 12.94
C TYR A 374 -7.96 14.35 14.12
N LEU A 375 -8.38 13.49 15.04
CA LEU A 375 -7.65 13.05 16.24
C LEU A 375 -7.55 11.52 16.37
N ARG A 376 -8.10 10.77 15.40
CA ARG A 376 -8.20 9.30 15.42
C ARG A 376 -6.86 8.57 15.57
N ASP A 377 -6.92 7.33 16.03
CA ASP A 377 -5.74 6.47 16.24
C ASP A 377 -4.70 7.14 17.19
N ASN A 378 -5.12 7.42 18.43
CA ASN A 378 -4.30 8.01 19.50
C ASN A 378 -4.63 7.36 20.87
N GLN A 379 -4.13 7.94 21.97
CA GLN A 379 -4.41 7.52 23.35
C GLN A 379 -5.18 8.60 24.13
N LEU A 380 -5.94 9.45 23.43
CA LEU A 380 -6.68 10.56 24.04
C LEU A 380 -7.87 10.05 24.84
N SER A 381 -8.20 10.74 25.93
CA SER A 381 -9.15 10.33 26.96
C SER A 381 -9.94 11.53 27.51
N GLY A 382 -10.76 11.31 28.53
CA GLY A 382 -11.64 12.33 29.08
C GLY A 382 -12.86 12.62 28.19
N GLU A 383 -13.51 13.75 28.40
CA GLU A 383 -14.70 14.15 27.63
C GLU A 383 -14.32 15.07 26.45
N ILE A 384 -15.16 15.09 25.41
CA ILE A 384 -15.06 16.07 24.32
C ILE A 384 -15.75 17.37 24.76
N PRO A 385 -15.10 18.55 24.63
CA PRO A 385 -15.71 19.84 24.97
C PRO A 385 -17.03 20.06 24.22
N GLN A 386 -18.15 20.17 24.94
CA GLN A 386 -19.49 20.20 24.33
C GLN A 386 -19.68 21.38 23.35
N GLY A 387 -19.04 22.52 23.62
CA GLY A 387 -19.07 23.72 22.78
C GLY A 387 -18.38 23.57 21.41
N ILE A 388 -17.70 22.46 21.13
CA ILE A 388 -17.05 22.22 19.83
C ILE A 388 -18.07 22.11 18.68
N GLY A 389 -19.32 21.77 18.97
CA GLY A 389 -20.41 21.74 18.00
C GLY A 389 -21.14 23.06 17.79
N ASP A 390 -21.12 23.96 18.79
CA ASP A 390 -22.04 25.11 18.83
C ASP A 390 -21.68 26.24 17.86
N PHE A 391 -20.40 26.40 17.52
CA PHE A 391 -19.88 27.59 16.81
C PHE A 391 -18.98 27.29 15.61
N MET A 392 -18.92 26.04 15.18
CA MET A 392 -18.00 25.61 14.11
C MET A 392 -18.76 25.13 12.89
N ASN A 393 -18.30 25.52 11.70
CA ASN A 393 -18.78 24.99 10.44
C ASN A 393 -18.05 23.67 10.11
N LEU A 394 -18.09 22.70 11.03
CA LEU A 394 -17.43 21.40 10.87
C LEU A 394 -18.06 20.63 9.72
N THR A 395 -17.22 20.23 8.75
CA THR A 395 -17.57 19.24 7.72
C THR A 395 -17.10 17.84 8.15
N ILE A 396 -15.99 17.74 8.90
CA ILE A 396 -15.38 16.47 9.30
C ILE A 396 -14.97 16.50 10.78
N LEU A 397 -15.46 15.52 11.55
CA LEU A 397 -14.90 15.14 12.85
C LEU A 397 -14.54 13.65 12.85
N GLN A 398 -13.27 13.32 13.09
CA GLN A 398 -12.82 11.95 13.33
C GLN A 398 -12.02 11.84 14.63
N ILE A 399 -12.60 11.16 15.62
CA ILE A 399 -12.05 10.92 16.96
C ILE A 399 -12.05 9.41 17.31
N ASP A 400 -12.26 8.55 16.32
CA ASP A 400 -12.29 7.09 16.47
C ASP A 400 -10.96 6.49 16.95
N THR A 401 -11.03 5.30 17.55
CA THR A 401 -9.87 4.55 18.07
C THR A 401 -9.05 5.37 19.07
N ASN A 402 -9.69 5.69 20.20
CA ASN A 402 -9.14 6.45 21.32
C ASN A 402 -9.72 5.89 22.64
N GLN A 403 -9.54 6.60 23.76
CA GLN A 403 -10.05 6.24 25.09
C GLN A 403 -11.07 7.27 25.61
N PHE A 404 -11.75 8.01 24.73
CA PHE A 404 -12.71 9.05 25.12
C PHE A 404 -13.90 8.50 25.90
N THR A 405 -14.45 9.34 26.77
CA THR A 405 -15.52 9.05 27.73
C THR A 405 -16.58 10.17 27.71
N GLY A 406 -17.59 10.10 28.57
CA GLY A 406 -18.63 11.12 28.66
C GLY A 406 -19.57 11.11 27.45
N PHE A 407 -20.05 12.29 27.04
CA PHE A 407 -21.08 12.46 26.01
C PHE A 407 -20.55 13.03 24.71
N LEU A 408 -21.10 12.58 23.57
CA LEU A 408 -20.87 13.23 22.29
C LEU A 408 -21.52 14.64 22.25
N PRO A 409 -20.84 15.68 21.71
CA PRO A 409 -21.35 17.04 21.64
C PRO A 409 -22.72 17.14 20.95
N GLN A 410 -23.74 17.57 21.68
CA GLN A 410 -25.15 17.45 21.24
C GLN A 410 -25.49 18.28 19.98
N ASN A 411 -24.79 19.39 19.78
CA ASN A 411 -25.02 20.36 18.70
C ASN A 411 -24.01 20.24 17.53
N ILE A 412 -23.29 19.13 17.42
CA ILE A 412 -22.22 18.91 16.43
C ILE A 412 -22.57 19.18 14.95
N CYS A 413 -23.86 19.15 14.57
CA CYS A 413 -24.33 19.53 13.23
C CYS A 413 -25.37 20.67 13.26
N LEU A 414 -25.27 21.60 14.21
CA LEU A 414 -26.19 22.75 14.27
C LEU A 414 -26.06 23.66 13.04
N SER A 415 -24.88 23.70 12.41
CA SER A 415 -24.59 24.41 11.16
C SER A 415 -25.17 23.74 9.89
N GLY A 416 -25.57 22.46 9.96
CA GLY A 416 -25.94 21.69 8.77
C GLY A 416 -24.79 21.40 7.79
N SER A 417 -23.52 21.51 8.23
CA SER A 417 -22.33 21.30 7.38
C SER A 417 -21.68 19.92 7.51
N LEU A 418 -21.97 19.17 8.58
CA LEU A 418 -21.24 17.95 8.93
C LEU A 418 -21.55 16.84 7.92
N GLN A 419 -20.51 16.33 7.25
CA GLN A 419 -20.60 15.24 6.27
C GLN A 419 -20.03 13.93 6.82
N TYR A 420 -18.95 14.00 7.60
CA TYR A 420 -18.24 12.83 8.12
C TYR A 420 -18.10 12.91 9.64
N LEU A 421 -18.76 11.99 10.34
CA LEU A 421 -18.64 11.81 11.79
C LEU A 421 -18.10 10.42 12.10
N SER A 422 -16.98 10.35 12.82
CA SER A 422 -16.37 9.09 13.24
C SER A 422 -15.92 9.19 14.69
N ALA A 423 -16.50 8.37 15.56
CA ALA A 423 -16.20 8.31 16.99
C ALA A 423 -16.21 6.85 17.51
N SER A 424 -16.06 5.87 16.62
CA SER A 424 -16.08 4.45 16.96
C SER A 424 -14.88 4.01 17.80
N ASN A 425 -14.98 2.83 18.43
CA ASN A 425 -13.94 2.24 19.28
C ASN A 425 -13.44 3.21 20.36
N ASN A 426 -14.37 3.60 21.24
CA ASN A 426 -14.17 4.52 22.37
C ASN A 426 -15.09 4.08 23.54
N HIS A 427 -15.14 4.87 24.61
CA HIS A 427 -16.02 4.63 25.76
C HIS A 427 -17.13 5.69 25.87
N PHE A 428 -17.63 6.24 24.76
CA PHE A 428 -18.71 7.24 24.78
C PHE A 428 -20.01 6.66 25.34
N THR A 429 -20.73 7.48 26.10
CA THR A 429 -21.96 7.15 26.83
C THR A 429 -23.07 8.15 26.51
N GLY A 430 -24.29 7.88 27.01
CA GLY A 430 -25.43 8.77 26.82
C GLY A 430 -25.98 8.74 25.39
N ARG A 431 -26.72 9.77 24.99
CA ARG A 431 -27.42 9.79 23.70
C ARG A 431 -26.55 10.27 22.53
N VAL A 432 -26.83 9.73 21.34
CA VAL A 432 -26.34 10.30 20.09
C VAL A 432 -26.74 11.78 19.98
N PRO A 433 -25.92 12.65 19.36
CA PRO A 433 -26.20 14.09 19.33
C PRO A 433 -27.54 14.43 18.65
N LYS A 434 -28.41 15.14 19.37
CA LYS A 434 -29.74 15.56 18.86
C LYS A 434 -29.70 16.31 17.53
N SER A 435 -28.65 17.09 17.28
CA SER A 435 -28.46 17.79 16.00
C SER A 435 -28.31 16.87 14.78
N LEU A 436 -27.90 15.61 14.96
CA LEU A 436 -27.81 14.65 13.85
C LEU A 436 -29.16 14.40 13.18
N LYS A 437 -30.26 14.40 13.94
CA LYS A 437 -31.61 14.16 13.43
C LYS A 437 -31.99 15.02 12.22
N ASN A 438 -31.51 16.26 12.18
CA ASN A 438 -31.80 17.22 11.11
C ASN A 438 -30.59 17.50 10.21
N CYS A 439 -29.50 16.74 10.35
CA CYS A 439 -28.23 16.94 9.66
C CYS A 439 -28.28 16.34 8.24
N SER A 440 -28.97 17.02 7.31
CA SER A 440 -29.16 16.54 5.94
C SER A 440 -27.88 16.44 5.10
N SER A 441 -26.76 16.99 5.58
CA SER A 441 -25.43 16.95 4.97
C SER A 441 -24.66 15.66 5.20
N LEU A 442 -25.10 14.76 6.10
CA LEU A 442 -24.34 13.56 6.44
C LEU A 442 -24.12 12.68 5.21
N VAL A 443 -22.88 12.23 5.04
CA VAL A 443 -22.44 11.25 4.03
C VAL A 443 -22.02 9.95 4.71
N ARG A 444 -21.33 10.04 5.86
CA ARG A 444 -20.85 8.87 6.61
C ARG A 444 -20.85 9.09 8.12
N VAL A 445 -21.42 8.14 8.85
CA VAL A 445 -21.43 8.10 10.33
C VAL A 445 -20.84 6.77 10.82
N ARG A 446 -19.95 6.84 11.81
CA ARG A 446 -19.32 5.69 12.49
C ARG A 446 -19.32 5.91 14.00
N LEU A 447 -20.16 5.18 14.72
CA LEU A 447 -20.31 5.26 16.18
C LEU A 447 -20.17 3.87 16.84
N GLU A 448 -19.75 2.86 16.07
CA GLU A 448 -19.66 1.47 16.50
C GLU A 448 -18.66 1.24 17.65
N GLY A 449 -18.89 0.22 18.48
CA GLY A 449 -17.98 -0.14 19.58
C GLY A 449 -17.88 0.96 20.64
N ASN A 450 -19.00 1.32 21.24
CA ASN A 450 -19.13 2.33 22.30
C ASN A 450 -20.16 1.88 23.36
N GLN A 451 -20.53 2.78 24.28
CA GLN A 451 -21.57 2.55 25.30
C GLN A 451 -22.77 3.51 25.12
N LEU A 452 -23.04 3.93 23.87
CA LEU A 452 -24.12 4.87 23.56
C LEU A 452 -25.48 4.24 23.85
N THR A 453 -26.41 5.09 24.28
CA THR A 453 -27.81 4.79 24.64
C THR A 453 -28.73 5.74 23.86
N GLY A 454 -30.03 5.59 23.97
CA GLY A 454 -30.99 6.45 23.25
C GLY A 454 -32.06 5.62 22.56
N ASP A 455 -33.09 6.31 22.07
CA ASP A 455 -34.20 5.69 21.36
C ASP A 455 -34.05 5.97 19.87
N ILE A 456 -33.61 4.95 19.13
CA ILE A 456 -33.33 5.09 17.70
C ILE A 456 -34.60 5.39 16.86
N SER A 457 -35.81 5.20 17.41
CA SER A 457 -37.05 5.63 16.73
C SER A 457 -37.13 7.13 16.56
N GLU A 458 -36.55 7.89 17.50
CA GLU A 458 -36.66 9.35 17.54
C GLU A 458 -35.33 10.06 17.25
N ASP A 459 -34.19 9.43 17.50
CA ASP A 459 -32.88 10.11 17.46
C ASP A 459 -32.35 10.36 16.02
N PHE A 460 -32.90 9.73 14.97
CA PHE A 460 -32.46 9.89 13.57
C PHE A 460 -33.59 10.33 12.60
N GLY A 461 -33.24 11.20 11.64
CA GLY A 461 -34.14 11.71 10.61
C GLY A 461 -33.95 11.06 9.23
N VAL A 462 -34.28 11.81 8.18
CA VAL A 462 -34.15 11.42 6.77
C VAL A 462 -32.94 12.12 6.15
N TYR A 463 -32.06 11.37 5.49
CA TYR A 463 -30.78 11.87 5.01
C TYR A 463 -30.65 11.72 3.49
N PRO A 464 -30.63 12.82 2.71
CA PRO A 464 -30.50 12.76 1.25
C PRO A 464 -29.17 12.19 0.76
N THR A 465 -28.08 12.44 1.49
CA THR A 465 -26.70 12.12 1.07
C THR A 465 -26.02 10.99 1.85
N LEU A 466 -26.70 10.42 2.86
CA LEU A 466 -26.07 9.43 3.74
C LEU A 466 -25.88 8.11 2.99
N ASN A 467 -24.62 7.73 2.82
CA ASN A 467 -24.23 6.49 2.14
C ASN A 467 -23.94 5.34 3.12
N TYR A 468 -23.38 5.64 4.29
CA TYR A 468 -22.95 4.63 5.25
C TYR A 468 -23.22 5.09 6.68
N ILE A 469 -23.86 4.23 7.47
CA ILE A 469 -23.96 4.39 8.92
C ILE A 469 -23.69 3.07 9.63
N ASP A 470 -22.89 3.17 10.68
CA ASP A 470 -22.58 2.06 11.59
C ASP A 470 -22.74 2.52 13.04
N LEU A 471 -23.67 1.85 13.73
CA LEU A 471 -24.06 2.08 15.12
C LEU A 471 -23.86 0.80 15.96
N SER A 472 -23.23 -0.22 15.39
CA SER A 472 -23.20 -1.57 15.98
C SER A 472 -22.41 -1.62 17.30
N TYR A 473 -22.70 -2.60 18.15
CA TYR A 473 -22.04 -2.79 19.45
C TYR A 473 -22.14 -1.56 20.35
N ASN A 474 -23.37 -1.24 20.74
CA ASN A 474 -23.74 -0.15 21.65
C ASN A 474 -24.86 -0.62 22.61
N ARG A 475 -25.48 0.31 23.34
CA ARG A 475 -26.64 0.07 24.23
C ARG A 475 -27.88 0.84 23.74
N LEU A 476 -28.01 1.05 22.44
CA LEU A 476 -29.17 1.72 21.83
C LEU A 476 -30.43 0.86 21.99
N PHE A 477 -31.58 1.49 22.19
CA PHE A 477 -32.88 0.81 22.30
C PHE A 477 -33.92 1.51 21.41
N GLY A 478 -35.18 1.10 21.54
CA GLY A 478 -36.29 1.64 20.75
C GLY A 478 -36.71 0.71 19.63
N LYS A 479 -37.29 1.25 18.56
CA LYS A 479 -37.69 0.54 17.34
C LYS A 479 -37.01 1.14 16.11
N ILE A 480 -36.92 0.36 15.04
CA ILE A 480 -36.38 0.84 13.76
C ILE A 480 -37.37 1.84 13.14
N SER A 481 -36.91 3.05 12.82
CA SER A 481 -37.74 4.12 12.24
C SER A 481 -38.00 3.93 10.74
N SER A 482 -39.18 4.33 10.25
CA SER A 482 -39.50 4.36 8.82
C SER A 482 -38.75 5.46 8.04
N ASN A 483 -38.08 6.38 8.75
CA ASN A 483 -37.20 7.40 8.15
C ASN A 483 -36.05 6.79 7.33
N TRP A 484 -35.52 5.64 7.75
CA TRP A 484 -34.45 4.95 7.01
C TRP A 484 -34.89 4.63 5.58
N GLY A 485 -36.13 4.16 5.38
CA GLY A 485 -36.74 3.91 4.08
C GLY A 485 -36.90 5.13 3.16
N GLN A 486 -36.51 6.33 3.61
CA GLN A 486 -36.53 7.57 2.83
C GLN A 486 -35.12 8.11 2.52
N CYS A 487 -34.06 7.40 2.90
CA CYS A 487 -32.66 7.79 2.64
C CYS A 487 -32.18 7.19 1.31
N PRO A 488 -32.13 7.95 0.19
CA PRO A 488 -32.04 7.37 -1.15
C PRO A 488 -30.64 6.86 -1.54
N GLN A 489 -29.58 7.33 -0.87
CA GLN A 489 -28.18 6.97 -1.17
C GLN A 489 -27.59 5.91 -0.23
N LEU A 490 -28.38 5.38 0.71
CA LEU A 490 -27.92 4.56 1.81
C LEU A 490 -27.51 3.16 1.32
N ALA A 491 -26.20 2.93 1.21
CA ALA A 491 -25.60 1.67 0.78
C ALA A 491 -25.27 0.72 1.95
N THR A 492 -25.09 1.23 3.17
CA THR A 492 -24.79 0.41 4.36
C THR A 492 -25.51 0.94 5.59
N LEU A 493 -26.32 0.07 6.20
CA LEU A 493 -27.02 0.30 7.45
C LEU A 493 -26.65 -0.82 8.43
N LYS A 494 -25.87 -0.49 9.47
CA LYS A 494 -25.47 -1.43 10.53
C LYS A 494 -25.88 -0.93 11.90
N ILE A 495 -26.64 -1.73 12.63
CA ILE A 495 -27.15 -1.47 13.98
C ILE A 495 -27.11 -2.74 14.84
N GLY A 496 -26.27 -3.71 14.46
CA GLY A 496 -26.13 -4.99 15.14
C GLY A 496 -25.58 -4.87 16.57
N GLY A 497 -25.82 -5.84 17.45
CA GLY A 497 -25.28 -5.82 18.82
C GLY A 497 -25.80 -4.65 19.66
N ASN A 498 -27.13 -4.52 19.73
CA ASN A 498 -27.83 -3.45 20.45
C ASN A 498 -29.05 -4.02 21.21
N ASN A 499 -29.92 -3.15 21.73
CA ASN A 499 -31.10 -3.52 22.51
C ASN A 499 -32.40 -3.08 21.82
N LEU A 500 -32.46 -3.14 20.48
CA LEU A 500 -33.62 -2.75 19.68
C LEU A 500 -34.78 -3.74 19.81
N THR A 501 -36.00 -3.24 19.65
CA THR A 501 -37.27 -3.97 19.84
C THR A 501 -38.27 -3.62 18.73
N GLY A 502 -39.48 -4.17 18.81
CA GLY A 502 -40.49 -4.01 17.75
C GLY A 502 -40.18 -4.89 16.54
N SER A 503 -40.76 -4.59 15.39
CA SER A 503 -40.56 -5.32 14.13
C SER A 503 -39.86 -4.46 13.08
N ILE A 504 -39.28 -5.10 12.06
CA ILE A 504 -38.85 -4.39 10.84
C ILE A 504 -40.10 -3.79 10.18
N LEU A 505 -40.03 -2.52 9.78
CA LEU A 505 -41.12 -1.81 9.10
C LEU A 505 -41.06 -2.02 7.57
N LEU A 506 -42.24 -2.01 6.93
CA LEU A 506 -42.41 -2.24 5.49
C LEU A 506 -41.62 -1.23 4.65
N GLU A 507 -41.43 -0.01 5.16
CA GLU A 507 -40.68 1.07 4.53
C GLU A 507 -39.20 0.76 4.32
N ILE A 508 -38.60 -0.19 5.05
CA ILE A 508 -37.21 -0.61 4.79
C ILE A 508 -37.04 -1.12 3.36
N GLY A 509 -38.06 -1.76 2.77
CA GLY A 509 -38.05 -2.21 1.37
C GLY A 509 -37.99 -1.09 0.31
N LYS A 510 -37.91 0.18 0.71
CA LYS A 510 -37.66 1.34 -0.17
C LYS A 510 -36.17 1.67 -0.31
N LEU A 511 -35.28 1.05 0.48
CA LEU A 511 -33.83 1.25 0.47
C LEU A 511 -33.14 0.61 -0.75
N THR A 512 -33.59 0.87 -1.97
CA THR A 512 -33.16 0.11 -3.17
C THR A 512 -31.66 0.19 -3.50
N GLN A 513 -30.90 1.09 -2.86
CA GLN A 513 -29.44 1.20 -2.97
C GLN A 513 -28.66 0.48 -1.86
N VAL A 514 -29.32 -0.19 -0.91
CA VAL A 514 -28.63 -0.83 0.23
C VAL A 514 -27.95 -2.13 -0.20
N HIS A 515 -26.64 -2.21 0.06
CA HIS A 515 -25.81 -3.38 -0.21
C HIS A 515 -25.58 -4.20 1.07
N VAL A 516 -25.54 -3.54 2.24
CA VAL A 516 -25.35 -4.20 3.54
C VAL A 516 -26.42 -3.74 4.53
N LEU A 517 -27.21 -4.69 5.02
CA LEU A 517 -28.20 -4.51 6.09
C LEU A 517 -27.90 -5.45 7.25
N ASP A 518 -27.47 -4.88 8.37
CA ASP A 518 -27.13 -5.60 9.60
C ASP A 518 -27.96 -5.08 10.78
N LEU A 519 -28.86 -5.95 11.26
CA LEU A 519 -29.72 -5.76 12.42
C LEU A 519 -29.51 -6.90 13.45
N SER A 520 -28.37 -7.59 13.37
CA SER A 520 -28.04 -8.77 14.17
C SER A 520 -27.98 -8.49 15.68
N GLU A 521 -28.01 -9.52 16.53
CA GLU A 521 -27.76 -9.42 17.98
C GLU A 521 -28.58 -8.31 18.66
N ASN A 522 -29.90 -8.44 18.60
CA ASN A 522 -30.89 -7.46 19.07
C ASN A 522 -32.11 -8.18 19.69
N ARG A 523 -33.22 -7.46 19.95
CA ARG A 523 -34.47 -8.04 20.49
C ARG A 523 -35.68 -7.77 19.57
N ILE A 524 -35.44 -7.76 18.26
CA ILE A 524 -36.47 -7.52 17.24
C ILE A 524 -37.39 -8.75 17.15
N VAL A 525 -38.69 -8.52 17.05
CA VAL A 525 -39.79 -9.50 17.06
C VAL A 525 -40.65 -9.40 15.80
N GLY A 526 -41.56 -10.36 15.62
CA GLY A 526 -42.50 -10.39 14.49
C GLY A 526 -41.94 -11.17 13.31
N ALA A 527 -42.56 -11.02 12.14
CA ALA A 527 -42.11 -11.67 10.91
C ALA A 527 -41.12 -10.79 10.13
N ILE A 528 -40.26 -11.44 9.33
CA ILE A 528 -39.43 -10.74 8.35
C ILE A 528 -40.36 -10.18 7.25
N PRO A 529 -40.34 -8.88 6.92
CA PRO A 529 -41.20 -8.34 5.86
C PRO A 529 -40.77 -8.80 4.47
N LYS A 530 -41.75 -9.18 3.64
CA LYS A 530 -41.52 -9.52 2.22
C LYS A 530 -40.94 -8.36 1.41
N GLU A 531 -41.17 -7.13 1.86
CA GLU A 531 -40.64 -5.90 1.28
C GLU A 531 -39.10 -5.87 1.25
N ILE A 532 -38.40 -6.64 2.08
CA ILE A 532 -36.94 -6.83 1.99
C ILE A 532 -36.53 -7.43 0.64
N GLY A 533 -37.38 -8.26 0.02
CA GLY A 533 -37.16 -8.81 -1.32
C GLY A 533 -37.11 -7.78 -2.46
N LYS A 534 -37.43 -6.50 -2.18
CA LYS A 534 -37.28 -5.38 -3.13
C LYS A 534 -35.89 -4.75 -3.12
N LEU A 535 -35.03 -5.13 -2.18
CA LEU A 535 -33.69 -4.57 -1.99
C LEU A 535 -32.69 -5.25 -2.94
N THR A 536 -32.92 -5.17 -4.25
CA THR A 536 -32.23 -6.02 -5.25
C THR A 536 -30.71 -5.88 -5.27
N SER A 537 -30.14 -4.78 -4.77
CA SER A 537 -28.69 -4.56 -4.64
C SER A 537 -28.08 -5.10 -3.34
N LEU A 538 -28.85 -5.81 -2.50
CA LEU A 538 -28.40 -6.30 -1.20
C LEU A 538 -27.42 -7.47 -1.35
N GLU A 539 -26.15 -7.23 -1.02
CA GLU A 539 -25.07 -8.22 -0.99
C GLU A 539 -25.02 -8.97 0.35
N ARG A 540 -25.39 -8.32 1.47
CA ARG A 540 -25.30 -8.91 2.82
C ARG A 540 -26.49 -8.58 3.70
N LEU A 541 -27.14 -9.62 4.23
CA LEU A 541 -28.26 -9.54 5.16
C LEU A 541 -27.93 -10.29 6.45
N MET A 542 -27.92 -9.57 7.57
CA MET A 542 -27.60 -10.12 8.90
C MET A 542 -28.76 -9.79 9.86
N LEU A 543 -29.58 -10.79 10.19
CA LEU A 543 -30.74 -10.71 11.10
C LEU A 543 -30.63 -11.70 12.28
N ASN A 544 -29.45 -12.31 12.47
CA ASN A 544 -29.21 -13.31 13.50
C ASN A 544 -29.37 -12.76 14.93
N GLY A 545 -29.50 -13.65 15.91
CA GLY A 545 -29.52 -13.28 17.33
C GLY A 545 -30.68 -12.35 17.68
N ASN A 546 -31.89 -12.72 17.27
CA ASN A 546 -33.11 -11.92 17.42
C ASN A 546 -34.30 -12.80 17.84
N GLN A 547 -35.53 -12.31 17.71
CA GLN A 547 -36.77 -13.03 18.01
C GLN A 547 -37.74 -13.03 16.81
N PHE A 548 -37.21 -13.03 15.58
CA PHE A 548 -38.02 -13.17 14.36
C PHE A 548 -38.77 -14.50 14.36
N SER A 549 -39.98 -14.50 13.81
CA SER A 549 -40.95 -15.60 13.93
C SER A 549 -41.81 -15.72 12.68
N GLY A 550 -42.43 -16.89 12.47
CA GLY A 550 -43.13 -17.19 11.23
C GLY A 550 -42.18 -17.76 10.16
N SER A 551 -42.65 -17.83 8.91
CA SER A 551 -41.87 -18.32 7.78
C SER A 551 -40.93 -17.25 7.23
N ILE A 552 -39.85 -17.67 6.56
CA ILE A 552 -39.06 -16.80 5.70
C ILE A 552 -39.93 -16.39 4.49
N PRO A 553 -40.04 -15.09 4.12
CA PRO A 553 -40.71 -14.65 2.91
C PRO A 553 -40.10 -15.24 1.63
N LEU A 554 -40.94 -15.68 0.69
CA LEU A 554 -40.51 -16.15 -0.62
C LEU A 554 -39.77 -15.04 -1.39
N GLU A 555 -40.19 -13.79 -1.23
CA GLU A 555 -39.62 -12.63 -1.93
C GLU A 555 -38.12 -12.41 -1.65
N LEU A 556 -37.56 -12.96 -0.56
CA LEU A 556 -36.10 -12.95 -0.32
C LEU A 556 -35.32 -13.71 -1.39
N GLY A 557 -35.91 -14.72 -2.04
CA GLY A 557 -35.29 -15.43 -3.18
C GLY A 557 -35.09 -14.56 -4.43
N SER A 558 -35.66 -13.35 -4.48
CA SER A 558 -35.43 -12.39 -5.57
C SER A 558 -34.14 -11.56 -5.43
N LEU A 559 -33.40 -11.71 -4.33
CA LEU A 559 -32.17 -10.96 -4.05
C LEU A 559 -30.94 -11.59 -4.72
N THR A 560 -30.91 -11.64 -6.05
CA THR A 560 -29.89 -12.39 -6.81
C THR A 560 -28.44 -11.90 -6.61
N ASP A 561 -28.25 -10.71 -6.05
CA ASP A 561 -26.93 -10.16 -5.70
C ASP A 561 -26.42 -10.57 -4.30
N LEU A 562 -27.23 -11.28 -3.51
CA LEU A 562 -26.93 -11.64 -2.12
C LEU A 562 -25.80 -12.67 -2.02
N GLU A 563 -24.70 -12.28 -1.35
CA GLU A 563 -23.52 -13.10 -1.07
C GLU A 563 -23.53 -13.71 0.33
N TYR A 564 -24.16 -13.03 1.30
CA TYR A 564 -24.13 -13.40 2.72
C TYR A 564 -25.53 -13.28 3.34
N LEU A 565 -26.06 -14.38 3.87
CA LEU A 565 -27.35 -14.43 4.57
C LEU A 565 -27.21 -15.14 5.92
N ASP A 566 -27.43 -14.40 7.01
CA ASP A 566 -27.52 -14.99 8.35
C ASP A 566 -28.86 -14.62 9.01
N LEU A 567 -29.68 -15.64 9.28
CA LEU A 567 -30.95 -15.58 9.98
C LEU A 567 -30.95 -16.45 11.26
N SER A 568 -29.77 -16.88 11.71
CA SER A 568 -29.62 -17.84 12.81
C SER A 568 -30.06 -17.30 14.17
N SER A 569 -30.26 -18.18 15.15
CA SER A 569 -30.65 -17.80 16.52
C SER A 569 -31.90 -16.92 16.55
N ASN A 570 -33.01 -17.47 16.04
CA ASN A 570 -34.31 -16.84 15.93
C ASN A 570 -35.44 -17.86 16.25
N ARG A 571 -36.70 -17.55 15.91
CA ARG A 571 -37.87 -18.43 16.07
C ARG A 571 -38.59 -18.65 14.72
N LEU A 572 -37.83 -18.61 13.62
CA LEU A 572 -38.35 -18.84 12.27
C LEU A 572 -38.77 -20.30 12.11
N LYS A 573 -39.84 -20.57 11.37
CA LYS A 573 -40.47 -21.88 11.28
C LYS A 573 -40.93 -22.21 9.86
N ASP A 574 -41.69 -23.30 9.75
CA ASP A 574 -42.23 -23.82 8.49
C ASP A 574 -41.10 -24.33 7.57
N SER A 575 -41.18 -24.09 6.25
CA SER A 575 -40.17 -24.54 5.26
C SER A 575 -39.19 -23.45 4.86
N ILE A 576 -37.96 -23.83 4.55
CA ILE A 576 -37.01 -22.98 3.81
C ILE A 576 -37.58 -22.70 2.40
N PRO A 577 -37.58 -21.44 1.90
CA PRO A 577 -38.09 -21.12 0.58
C PRO A 577 -37.35 -21.86 -0.55
N SER A 578 -38.09 -22.45 -1.49
CA SER A 578 -37.46 -23.17 -2.61
C SER A 578 -36.67 -22.26 -3.55
N ASN A 579 -37.16 -21.04 -3.77
CA ASN A 579 -36.49 -20.04 -4.61
C ASN A 579 -35.22 -19.44 -3.98
N PHE A 580 -34.78 -19.89 -2.80
CA PHE A 580 -33.40 -19.65 -2.37
C PHE A 580 -32.38 -20.31 -3.32
N GLY A 581 -32.79 -21.30 -4.11
CA GLY A 581 -31.97 -21.85 -5.21
C GLY A 581 -31.57 -20.83 -6.28
N ASP A 582 -32.30 -19.72 -6.39
CA ASP A 582 -32.06 -18.66 -7.38
C ASP A 582 -31.00 -17.63 -6.93
N LEU A 583 -30.55 -17.71 -5.66
CA LEU A 583 -29.56 -16.81 -5.07
C LEU A 583 -28.13 -17.20 -5.46
N LEU A 584 -27.84 -17.22 -6.77
CA LEU A 584 -26.64 -17.85 -7.34
C LEU A 584 -25.29 -17.28 -6.88
N LYS A 585 -25.25 -16.09 -6.27
CA LYS A 585 -24.05 -15.49 -5.65
C LYS A 585 -23.85 -15.86 -4.18
N LEU A 586 -24.80 -16.55 -3.55
CA LEU A 586 -24.79 -16.79 -2.11
C LEU A 586 -23.62 -17.70 -1.74
N ASN A 587 -22.70 -17.15 -0.95
CA ASN A 587 -21.47 -17.77 -0.47
C ASN A 587 -21.64 -18.31 0.97
N TYR A 588 -22.42 -17.61 1.79
CA TYR A 588 -22.68 -17.95 3.19
C TYR A 588 -24.18 -17.98 3.48
N LEU A 589 -24.67 -19.10 4.03
CA LEU A 589 -26.03 -19.25 4.54
C LEU A 589 -26.01 -19.82 5.95
N ASN A 590 -26.57 -19.10 6.91
CA ASN A 590 -26.77 -19.59 8.27
C ASN A 590 -28.24 -19.41 8.68
N LEU A 591 -28.92 -20.54 8.91
CA LEU A 591 -30.30 -20.65 9.38
C LEU A 591 -30.40 -21.43 10.70
N SER A 592 -29.26 -21.66 11.37
CA SER A 592 -29.16 -22.45 12.59
C SER A 592 -29.97 -21.88 13.76
N HIS A 593 -30.24 -22.69 14.78
CA HIS A 593 -30.97 -22.28 15.99
C HIS A 593 -32.32 -21.61 15.67
N ASN A 594 -33.21 -22.36 15.01
CA ASN A 594 -34.54 -21.95 14.60
C ASN A 594 -35.56 -23.11 14.79
N ASN A 595 -36.75 -22.99 14.22
CA ASN A 595 -37.85 -23.96 14.31
C ASN A 595 -38.31 -24.46 12.93
N PHE A 596 -37.43 -24.49 11.91
CA PHE A 596 -37.77 -25.03 10.59
C PHE A 596 -38.10 -26.53 10.71
N SER A 597 -39.22 -26.98 10.15
CA SER A 597 -39.80 -28.30 10.48
C SER A 597 -40.20 -29.15 9.27
N GLN A 598 -39.74 -28.78 8.07
CA GLN A 598 -40.07 -29.42 6.80
C GLN A 598 -38.81 -30.03 6.17
N THR A 599 -38.98 -30.74 5.05
CA THR A 599 -37.86 -31.28 4.28
C THR A 599 -37.05 -30.19 3.58
N LEU A 600 -35.78 -30.48 3.26
CA LEU A 600 -34.96 -29.56 2.48
C LEU A 600 -35.49 -29.43 1.04
N PRO A 601 -35.73 -28.21 0.53
CA PRO A 601 -36.23 -28.02 -0.83
C PRO A 601 -35.12 -28.34 -1.86
N VAL A 602 -35.40 -29.26 -2.79
CA VAL A 602 -34.47 -29.67 -3.86
C VAL A 602 -33.84 -28.47 -4.61
N PRO A 603 -34.58 -27.38 -4.94
CA PRO A 603 -33.97 -26.24 -5.63
C PRO A 603 -32.89 -25.50 -4.82
N LEU A 604 -32.89 -25.54 -3.47
CA LEU A 604 -31.79 -24.95 -2.69
C LEU A 604 -30.42 -25.56 -3.04
N MET A 605 -30.41 -26.79 -3.57
CA MET A 605 -29.21 -27.47 -4.01
C MET A 605 -28.61 -26.91 -5.32
N SER A 606 -29.24 -25.94 -6.01
CA SER A 606 -28.63 -25.25 -7.16
C SER A 606 -27.63 -24.15 -6.78
N LEU A 607 -27.49 -23.84 -5.49
CA LEU A 607 -26.50 -22.89 -4.98
C LEU A 607 -25.08 -23.44 -5.18
N PHE A 608 -24.45 -23.09 -6.31
CA PHE A 608 -23.15 -23.62 -6.69
C PHE A 608 -21.96 -22.82 -6.13
N GLN A 609 -22.16 -21.56 -5.71
CA GLN A 609 -21.12 -20.68 -5.13
C GLN A 609 -21.01 -20.77 -3.60
N ILE A 610 -21.98 -21.39 -2.93
CA ILE A 610 -22.02 -21.46 -1.48
C ILE A 610 -20.84 -22.26 -0.92
N SER A 611 -20.17 -21.69 0.08
CA SER A 611 -19.03 -22.28 0.77
C SER A 611 -19.39 -22.74 2.18
N GLU A 612 -20.29 -22.04 2.86
CA GLU A 612 -20.70 -22.37 4.22
C GLU A 612 -22.22 -22.39 4.35
N MET A 613 -22.76 -23.52 4.80
CA MET A 613 -24.18 -23.72 5.10
C MET A 613 -24.34 -24.31 6.50
N ASP A 614 -25.01 -23.57 7.39
CA ASP A 614 -25.40 -24.06 8.71
C ASP A 614 -26.93 -24.04 8.87
N LEU A 615 -27.50 -25.23 9.08
CA LEU A 615 -28.92 -25.50 9.31
C LEU A 615 -29.16 -26.21 10.66
N SER A 616 -28.17 -26.23 11.54
CA SER A 616 -28.21 -26.96 12.81
C SER A 616 -29.26 -26.43 13.79
N PHE A 617 -29.56 -27.21 14.83
CA PHE A 617 -30.53 -26.84 15.89
C PHE A 617 -31.87 -26.36 15.32
N ASN A 618 -32.51 -27.25 14.56
CA ASN A 618 -33.81 -27.02 13.93
C ASN A 618 -34.70 -28.26 14.14
N SER A 619 -35.76 -28.41 13.35
CA SER A 619 -36.64 -29.57 13.34
C SER A 619 -36.80 -30.15 11.93
N LEU A 620 -35.82 -29.92 11.06
CA LEU A 620 -35.83 -30.37 9.66
C LEU A 620 -35.87 -31.89 9.61
N ASN A 621 -36.62 -32.45 8.66
CA ASN A 621 -36.89 -33.88 8.60
C ASN A 621 -36.83 -34.44 7.17
N GLY A 622 -37.15 -35.73 7.03
CA GLY A 622 -37.08 -36.45 5.76
C GLY A 622 -35.65 -36.88 5.41
N GLU A 623 -35.37 -36.96 4.12
CA GLU A 623 -34.06 -37.35 3.56
C GLU A 623 -33.31 -36.11 3.05
N ILE A 624 -31.98 -36.17 2.99
CA ILE A 624 -31.18 -35.13 2.31
C ILE A 624 -31.35 -35.34 0.79
N PRO A 625 -31.71 -34.30 0.00
CA PRO A 625 -31.79 -34.42 -1.45
C PRO A 625 -30.47 -34.87 -2.09
N SER A 626 -30.54 -35.83 -3.01
CA SER A 626 -29.35 -36.32 -3.73
C SER A 626 -28.68 -35.25 -4.59
N GLU A 627 -29.44 -34.24 -4.99
CA GLU A 627 -29.01 -33.07 -5.75
C GLU A 627 -27.98 -32.21 -5.01
N ILE A 628 -27.74 -32.45 -3.72
CA ILE A 628 -26.70 -31.76 -2.93
C ILE A 628 -25.31 -31.84 -3.57
N SER A 629 -25.02 -32.84 -4.42
CA SER A 629 -23.76 -32.89 -5.19
C SER A 629 -23.56 -31.76 -6.20
N LYS A 630 -24.62 -31.01 -6.55
CA LYS A 630 -24.55 -29.79 -7.36
C LYS A 630 -23.88 -28.62 -6.62
N MET A 631 -23.84 -28.65 -5.28
CA MET A 631 -23.28 -27.58 -4.43
C MET A 631 -21.75 -27.68 -4.35
N GLN A 632 -21.07 -27.62 -5.49
CA GLN A 632 -19.67 -28.05 -5.64
C GLN A 632 -18.66 -27.18 -4.85
N SER A 633 -19.01 -25.93 -4.54
CA SER A 633 -18.14 -25.04 -3.75
C SER A 633 -18.17 -25.33 -2.24
N LEU A 634 -19.22 -26.00 -1.74
CA LEU A 634 -19.54 -26.12 -0.32
C LEU A 634 -18.38 -26.75 0.47
N GLU A 635 -17.85 -26.01 1.43
CA GLU A 635 -16.76 -26.41 2.32
C GLU A 635 -17.26 -26.82 3.70
N LYS A 636 -18.22 -26.12 4.29
CA LYS A 636 -18.79 -26.49 5.59
C LYS A 636 -20.28 -26.73 5.49
N LEU A 637 -20.73 -27.88 5.99
CA LEU A 637 -22.15 -28.20 6.11
C LEU A 637 -22.46 -28.66 7.55
N ASN A 638 -23.28 -27.90 8.25
CA ASN A 638 -23.75 -28.28 9.57
C ASN A 638 -25.27 -28.55 9.53
N LEU A 639 -25.65 -29.79 9.85
CA LEU A 639 -27.03 -30.29 9.90
C LEU A 639 -27.38 -30.84 11.30
N SER A 640 -26.54 -30.64 12.31
CA SER A 640 -26.71 -31.26 13.62
C SER A 640 -27.97 -30.84 14.33
N HIS A 641 -28.43 -31.66 15.29
CA HIS A 641 -29.64 -31.39 16.08
C HIS A 641 -30.87 -31.12 15.19
N ASN A 642 -31.26 -32.12 14.41
CA ASN A 642 -32.42 -32.13 13.51
C ASN A 642 -33.10 -33.51 13.54
N TYR A 643 -34.11 -33.73 12.70
CA TYR A 643 -34.83 -35.01 12.54
C TYR A 643 -34.61 -35.63 11.14
N PHE A 644 -33.45 -35.39 10.52
CA PHE A 644 -33.13 -36.04 9.24
C PHE A 644 -32.95 -37.54 9.44
N SER A 645 -33.50 -38.33 8.52
CA SER A 645 -33.65 -39.78 8.66
C SER A 645 -33.19 -40.51 7.41
N SER A 646 -33.37 -41.84 7.38
CA SER A 646 -32.95 -42.70 6.26
C SER A 646 -31.42 -42.74 6.08
N PHE A 647 -30.98 -43.11 4.89
CA PHE A 647 -29.56 -43.22 4.53
C PHE A 647 -28.99 -41.87 4.11
N ILE A 648 -27.73 -41.61 4.45
CA ILE A 648 -26.99 -40.47 3.93
C ILE A 648 -26.76 -40.69 2.43
N PRO A 649 -27.12 -39.74 1.53
CA PRO A 649 -26.96 -39.92 0.09
C PRO A 649 -25.52 -40.21 -0.34
N THR A 650 -25.33 -41.20 -1.22
CA THR A 650 -24.03 -41.47 -1.85
C THR A 650 -23.53 -40.30 -2.71
N ALA A 651 -24.41 -39.37 -3.11
CA ALA A 651 -24.08 -38.13 -3.79
C ALA A 651 -23.04 -37.27 -3.04
N PHE A 652 -22.93 -37.39 -1.71
CA PHE A 652 -21.87 -36.76 -0.93
C PHE A 652 -20.45 -37.20 -1.35
N GLU A 653 -20.27 -38.38 -1.95
CA GLU A 653 -18.97 -38.83 -2.48
C GLU A 653 -18.48 -38.00 -3.68
N GLU A 654 -19.40 -37.31 -4.37
CA GLU A 654 -19.07 -36.39 -5.47
C GLU A 654 -18.59 -35.01 -4.96
N MET A 655 -18.96 -34.63 -3.72
CA MET A 655 -18.72 -33.32 -3.12
C MET A 655 -17.27 -33.15 -2.63
N ARG A 656 -16.32 -33.04 -3.55
CA ARG A 656 -14.89 -32.83 -3.24
C ARG A 656 -14.58 -31.47 -2.59
N ALA A 657 -15.52 -30.53 -2.67
CA ALA A 657 -15.59 -29.28 -1.92
C ALA A 657 -15.47 -29.47 -0.40
N LEU A 658 -16.27 -30.42 0.10
CA LEU A 658 -16.68 -30.48 1.49
C LEU A 658 -15.49 -30.80 2.40
N LEU A 659 -15.30 -29.95 3.41
CA LEU A 659 -14.21 -29.89 4.37
C LEU A 659 -14.65 -30.32 5.76
N TYR A 660 -15.74 -29.73 6.23
CA TYR A 660 -16.35 -29.97 7.54
C TYR A 660 -17.77 -30.46 7.35
N ILE A 661 -18.16 -31.49 8.10
CA ILE A 661 -19.55 -31.90 8.21
C ILE A 661 -19.89 -32.24 9.67
N ASP A 662 -21.05 -31.77 10.10
CA ASP A 662 -21.69 -32.19 11.34
C ASP A 662 -23.13 -32.63 11.06
N ILE A 663 -23.42 -33.89 11.38
CA ILE A 663 -24.74 -34.53 11.26
C ILE A 663 -25.16 -35.17 12.60
N SER A 664 -24.53 -34.77 13.70
CA SER A 664 -24.81 -35.29 15.02
C SER A 664 -26.26 -35.04 15.44
N TYR A 665 -26.78 -35.88 16.34
CA TYR A 665 -28.14 -35.77 16.88
C TYR A 665 -29.21 -35.67 15.78
N ASN A 666 -29.25 -36.68 14.92
CA ASN A 666 -30.23 -36.90 13.85
C ASN A 666 -30.72 -38.36 13.89
N ASP A 667 -31.54 -38.77 12.92
CA ASP A 667 -32.13 -40.10 12.78
C ASP A 667 -31.47 -40.96 11.67
N PHE A 668 -30.24 -40.64 11.24
CA PHE A 668 -29.58 -41.34 10.14
C PHE A 668 -29.19 -42.80 10.47
N GLN A 669 -29.15 -43.62 9.42
CA GLN A 669 -28.81 -45.04 9.48
C GLN A 669 -27.95 -45.50 8.30
N GLY A 670 -27.21 -46.60 8.49
CA GLY A 670 -26.42 -47.25 7.43
C GLY A 670 -24.99 -46.72 7.30
N PRO A 671 -24.32 -46.99 6.17
CA PRO A 671 -22.94 -46.59 5.97
C PRO A 671 -22.81 -45.06 5.80
N ILE A 672 -21.80 -44.46 6.44
CA ILE A 672 -21.37 -43.09 6.11
C ILE A 672 -20.69 -43.06 4.73
N PRO A 673 -20.87 -42.00 3.92
CA PRO A 673 -20.20 -41.85 2.63
C PRO A 673 -18.67 -41.85 2.77
N SER A 674 -17.94 -42.37 1.78
CA SER A 674 -16.47 -42.45 1.81
C SER A 674 -15.75 -41.12 1.48
N ASN A 675 -16.46 -39.99 1.55
CA ASN A 675 -15.87 -38.68 1.29
C ASN A 675 -14.99 -38.23 2.46
N LYS A 676 -14.05 -37.32 2.16
CA LYS A 676 -13.07 -36.89 3.16
C LYS A 676 -13.69 -36.12 4.35
N ALA A 677 -14.82 -35.43 4.19
CA ALA A 677 -15.46 -34.74 5.31
C ALA A 677 -16.05 -35.73 6.32
N PHE A 678 -16.68 -36.82 5.88
CA PHE A 678 -17.21 -37.87 6.77
C PHE A 678 -16.12 -38.77 7.39
N LEU A 679 -14.97 -38.92 6.73
CA LEU A 679 -13.83 -39.66 7.26
C LEU A 679 -13.01 -38.83 8.27
N ASP A 680 -12.83 -37.54 7.97
CA ASP A 680 -12.19 -36.53 8.84
C ASP A 680 -13.21 -35.94 9.87
N ALA A 681 -14.36 -36.57 10.10
CA ALA A 681 -15.35 -36.07 11.05
C ALA A 681 -15.07 -36.62 12.46
N PRO A 682 -14.95 -35.77 13.50
CA PRO A 682 -14.83 -36.24 14.87
C PRO A 682 -16.09 -37.01 15.28
N LEU A 683 -15.97 -37.92 16.26
CA LEU A 683 -17.09 -38.78 16.69
C LEU A 683 -18.28 -37.93 17.16
N GLU A 684 -17.98 -36.78 17.78
CA GLU A 684 -18.93 -35.78 18.25
C GLU A 684 -19.83 -35.22 17.13
N ALA A 685 -19.34 -35.18 15.89
CA ALA A 685 -20.05 -34.71 14.70
C ALA A 685 -20.89 -35.81 14.01
N LEU A 686 -20.82 -37.05 14.49
CA LEU A 686 -21.56 -38.22 13.97
C LEU A 686 -22.46 -38.89 15.03
N GLN A 687 -22.26 -38.58 16.31
CA GLN A 687 -22.97 -39.18 17.44
C GLN A 687 -24.48 -38.92 17.43
N GLY A 688 -25.23 -39.64 18.27
CA GLY A 688 -26.67 -39.42 18.45
C GLY A 688 -27.56 -39.96 17.32
N ASN A 689 -26.99 -40.62 16.31
CA ASN A 689 -27.72 -41.22 15.18
C ASN A 689 -28.13 -42.69 15.42
N LYS A 690 -29.24 -43.12 14.81
CA LYS A 690 -29.90 -44.43 15.06
C LYS A 690 -29.09 -45.66 14.63
N GLY A 691 -28.26 -45.56 13.59
CA GLY A 691 -27.62 -46.76 13.03
C GLY A 691 -26.45 -46.52 12.08
N LEU A 692 -25.65 -45.46 12.29
CA LEU A 692 -24.47 -45.21 11.46
C LEU A 692 -23.40 -46.30 11.65
N CYS A 693 -22.79 -46.71 10.55
CA CYS A 693 -21.66 -47.64 10.52
C CYS A 693 -20.59 -47.15 9.53
N GLY A 694 -19.32 -47.51 9.75
CA GLY A 694 -18.23 -46.99 8.92
C GLY A 694 -16.85 -47.45 9.35
N ASN A 695 -15.82 -46.86 8.74
CA ASN A 695 -14.41 -47.07 9.08
C ASN A 695 -13.80 -45.82 9.72
N VAL A 696 -14.55 -45.16 10.60
CA VAL A 696 -14.13 -44.05 11.46
C VAL A 696 -13.99 -44.56 12.89
N THR A 697 -13.02 -44.04 13.64
CA THR A 697 -12.79 -44.50 15.02
C THR A 697 -13.99 -44.20 15.92
N GLY A 698 -14.47 -45.19 16.67
CA GLY A 698 -15.67 -45.09 17.52
C GLY A 698 -16.97 -45.58 16.89
N LEU A 699 -17.09 -45.62 15.55
CA LEU A 699 -18.26 -46.20 14.87
C LEU A 699 -18.14 -47.72 14.69
N LYS A 700 -19.29 -48.42 14.65
CA LYS A 700 -19.32 -49.86 14.38
C LYS A 700 -19.01 -50.11 12.89
N ARG A 701 -18.21 -51.14 12.59
CA ARG A 701 -18.01 -51.59 11.20
C ARG A 701 -19.30 -52.22 10.65
N CYS A 702 -19.64 -51.92 9.40
CA CYS A 702 -20.80 -52.49 8.72
C CYS A 702 -20.58 -54.00 8.45
N ASN A 703 -21.53 -54.85 8.87
CA ASN A 703 -21.46 -56.30 8.66
C ASN A 703 -22.16 -56.72 7.35
N ASN A 704 -21.39 -57.09 6.33
CA ASN A 704 -21.95 -57.69 5.11
C ASN A 704 -22.29 -59.17 5.32
N SER A 705 -23.57 -59.49 5.46
CA SER A 705 -24.06 -60.86 5.63
C SER A 705 -24.57 -61.48 4.32
N THR A 706 -23.67 -62.04 3.50
CA THR A 706 -24.06 -62.96 2.40
C THR A 706 -23.19 -64.22 2.37
N LYS A 707 -23.83 -65.35 2.75
CA LYS A 707 -23.40 -66.75 2.63
C LYS A 707 -22.81 -67.04 1.23
N LYS A 708 -21.78 -67.88 0.99
CA LYS A 708 -21.61 -69.33 1.28
C LYS A 708 -20.17 -69.74 0.84
N SER A 709 -19.35 -70.45 1.62
CA SER A 709 -19.20 -71.94 1.65
C SER A 709 -18.02 -72.56 0.84
N HIS A 710 -17.01 -73.09 1.57
CA HIS A 710 -16.11 -74.22 1.22
C HIS A 710 -15.09 -74.04 0.05
N LYS A 711 -13.90 -74.68 0.01
CA LYS A 711 -13.28 -75.77 0.82
C LYS A 711 -11.74 -75.81 0.63
N VAL A 712 -10.97 -76.13 1.70
CA VAL A 712 -9.72 -76.97 1.74
C VAL A 712 -8.45 -76.52 0.96
N MET A 713 -7.20 -76.86 1.31
CA MET A 713 -6.41 -77.05 2.57
C MET A 713 -4.94 -77.42 2.17
N PHE A 714 -3.99 -77.41 3.13
CA PHE A 714 -2.58 -77.91 3.06
C PHE A 714 -1.57 -77.03 2.29
N LEU A 715 -0.56 -76.46 2.98
CA LEU A 715 0.79 -77.02 3.32
C LEU A 715 1.70 -77.09 2.08
N THR A 716 2.88 -76.44 2.07
CA THR A 716 4.08 -76.97 2.76
C THR A 716 5.21 -75.96 3.05
N VAL A 717 5.96 -76.23 4.15
CA VAL A 717 7.45 -76.16 4.30
C VAL A 717 8.16 -74.80 4.50
N PHE A 718 8.44 -74.50 5.79
CA PHE A 718 9.79 -74.47 6.44
C PHE A 718 10.82 -73.32 6.14
N PRO A 719 11.86 -73.07 6.99
CA PRO A 719 11.98 -71.81 7.75
C PRO A 719 13.44 -71.29 7.95
N ILE A 720 13.73 -70.50 9.01
CA ILE A 720 14.89 -70.56 9.97
C ILE A 720 16.31 -70.88 9.39
N MET A 721 17.40 -70.13 9.62
CA MET A 721 17.77 -69.07 10.62
C MET A 721 19.03 -68.29 10.15
N GLY A 722 19.44 -67.20 10.83
CA GLY A 722 20.89 -66.90 10.97
C GLY A 722 21.35 -65.45 11.25
N ALA A 723 22.36 -65.32 12.12
CA ALA A 723 23.31 -64.20 12.20
C ALA A 723 22.83 -62.80 12.66
N LEU A 724 22.28 -62.71 13.86
CA LEU A 724 22.78 -61.70 14.81
C LEU A 724 24.05 -62.23 15.49
N LEU A 725 24.98 -61.34 15.86
CA LEU A 725 26.23 -61.51 16.67
C LEU A 725 27.59 -61.31 15.95
N VAL A 726 27.91 -60.08 15.47
CA VAL A 726 29.32 -59.71 15.17
C VAL A 726 29.70 -58.28 15.62
N LEU A 727 28.86 -57.26 15.39
CA LEU A 727 29.30 -55.86 15.44
C LEU A 727 29.29 -55.21 16.84
N PHE A 728 30.09 -55.78 17.75
CA PHE A 728 30.46 -55.16 19.04
C PHE A 728 31.99 -55.10 19.24
N ALA A 729 32.71 -54.62 18.20
CA ALA A 729 34.07 -54.06 18.24
C ALA A 729 34.26 -53.29 16.92
N PHE A 730 34.80 -52.07 16.82
CA PHE A 730 35.85 -51.43 17.63
C PHE A 730 35.59 -49.93 17.84
N PHE A 731 35.75 -49.48 19.09
CA PHE A 731 36.11 -48.09 19.42
C PHE A 731 37.62 -47.89 19.17
N ARG A 732 38.14 -46.64 19.14
CA ARG A 732 39.58 -46.25 19.20
C ARG A 732 40.46 -46.29 17.91
N VAL A 733 40.18 -45.50 16.86
CA VAL A 733 41.26 -45.15 15.88
C VAL A 733 41.38 -43.67 15.53
N PHE A 734 40.29 -42.94 15.22
CA PHE A 734 40.43 -41.62 14.54
C PHE A 734 40.08 -40.36 15.34
N ILE A 735 40.43 -40.30 16.64
CA ILE A 735 40.73 -39.02 17.31
C ILE A 735 42.23 -38.74 17.18
N ALA A 736 42.66 -38.47 15.95
CA ALA A 736 43.91 -37.84 15.53
C ALA A 736 43.79 -37.63 14.02
N PHE A 737 43.61 -36.40 13.51
CA PHE A 737 44.72 -35.47 13.28
C PHE A 737 44.21 -34.03 13.05
N LYS A 738 44.92 -33.02 13.59
CA LYS A 738 45.00 -31.58 13.18
C LYS A 738 43.68 -30.81 12.89
N ARG A 739 43.31 -29.68 13.51
CA ARG A 739 43.99 -28.64 14.32
C ARG A 739 45.09 -27.81 13.59
N ARG A 740 44.97 -26.46 13.66
CA ARG A 740 45.91 -25.35 13.30
C ARG A 740 45.78 -24.78 11.85
N LYS A 741 45.98 -23.47 11.55
CA LYS A 741 46.29 -22.25 12.35
C LYS A 741 46.13 -20.92 11.52
N LYS A 742 45.87 -19.79 12.22
CA LYS A 742 46.39 -18.38 12.07
C LYS A 742 46.49 -17.65 10.70
N ASP A 743 45.87 -16.46 10.61
CA ASP A 743 46.43 -15.07 10.71
C ASP A 743 47.90 -14.77 10.34
N PRO A 744 48.28 -13.48 10.06
CA PRO A 744 47.53 -12.33 9.49
C PRO A 744 48.35 -11.51 8.45
N GLU A 745 47.81 -10.42 7.87
CA GLU A 745 48.34 -9.02 7.97
C GLU A 745 47.55 -8.01 7.10
N SER A 746 47.85 -6.72 7.27
CA SER A 746 46.99 -5.55 7.00
C SER A 746 47.54 -4.60 5.94
N GLU A 747 46.68 -3.77 5.35
CA GLU A 747 47.00 -2.35 5.16
C GLU A 747 45.74 -1.47 5.15
N GLN A 748 45.88 -0.20 5.57
CA GLN A 748 44.79 0.75 5.81
C GLN A 748 44.69 1.79 4.70
N SER A 749 43.47 2.23 4.40
CA SER A 749 43.22 3.62 3.98
C SER A 749 41.91 4.13 4.60
N VAL A 750 41.83 5.45 4.79
CA VAL A 750 40.85 6.13 5.65
C VAL A 750 39.96 7.02 4.79
N MET A 751 38.63 6.94 4.94
CA MET A 751 37.77 8.07 4.54
C MET A 751 36.42 8.15 5.29
N HIS A 752 35.91 9.38 5.32
CA HIS A 752 34.83 9.95 6.11
C HIS A 752 33.44 9.28 6.04
N GLU A 753 32.88 9.04 7.23
CA GLU A 753 31.67 9.70 7.76
C GLU A 753 30.59 10.21 6.76
N VAL A 754 29.61 9.34 6.43
CA VAL A 754 28.23 9.73 6.07
C VAL A 754 27.27 8.82 6.86
N GLU A 755 26.06 9.29 7.13
CA GLU A 755 25.19 8.64 8.10
C GLU A 755 23.70 8.87 7.85
N PHE A 756 22.96 7.76 7.69
CA PHE A 756 21.51 7.74 7.58
C PHE A 756 20.97 6.60 8.44
N LEU A 757 20.32 6.89 9.56
CA LEU A 757 19.50 5.88 10.24
C LEU A 757 18.30 6.50 10.93
N SER A 758 17.11 6.06 10.50
CA SER A 758 15.87 6.19 11.24
C SER A 758 15.70 4.98 12.16
N MET A 759 15.68 5.19 13.49
CA MET A 759 15.14 4.20 14.42
C MET A 759 14.62 4.83 15.73
N THR A 760 13.43 4.38 16.15
CA THR A 760 12.61 4.86 17.28
C THR A 760 13.13 4.59 18.71
N THR A 761 14.31 3.99 18.91
CA THR A 761 14.97 3.93 20.23
C THR A 761 16.50 3.89 20.08
N VAL A 762 17.19 4.85 20.68
CA VAL A 762 18.67 5.06 20.65
C VAL A 762 19.21 5.61 19.32
N ASN A 763 20.18 6.53 19.42
CA ASN A 763 20.79 7.30 18.33
C ASN A 763 21.05 6.50 17.04
N GLY A 764 20.51 6.98 15.91
CA GLY A 764 20.81 6.43 14.58
C GLY A 764 22.30 6.40 14.26
N ARG A 765 23.06 7.44 14.65
CA ARG A 765 24.54 7.48 14.56
C ARG A 765 25.21 6.25 15.16
N THR A 766 24.89 6.00 16.42
CA THR A 766 25.42 4.87 17.19
C THR A 766 24.96 3.54 16.59
N MET A 767 23.70 3.44 16.16
CA MET A 767 23.16 2.23 15.54
C MET A 767 23.87 1.89 14.21
N TYR A 768 24.23 2.88 13.39
CA TYR A 768 24.91 2.67 12.10
C TYR A 768 26.33 2.17 12.35
N GLN A 769 27.06 2.87 13.22
CA GLN A 769 28.41 2.50 13.61
C GLN A 769 28.46 1.12 14.27
N GLU A 770 27.50 0.78 15.15
CA GLU A 770 27.42 -0.54 15.78
C GLU A 770 26.95 -1.63 14.80
N ILE A 771 26.08 -1.36 13.82
CA ILE A 771 25.76 -2.33 12.73
C ILE A 771 26.98 -2.56 11.84
N MET A 772 27.67 -1.50 11.42
CA MET A 772 28.89 -1.60 10.61
C MET A 772 29.99 -2.38 11.35
N LYS A 773 30.18 -2.11 12.64
CA LYS A 773 31.14 -2.82 13.49
C LYS A 773 30.72 -4.28 13.77
N ALA A 774 29.44 -4.54 14.04
CA ALA A 774 28.92 -5.88 14.31
C ALA A 774 28.88 -6.78 13.08
N THR A 775 28.81 -6.20 11.87
CA THR A 775 28.85 -6.92 10.58
C THR A 775 30.21 -6.81 9.88
N LYS A 776 31.21 -6.17 10.49
CA LYS A 776 32.51 -5.81 9.90
C LYS A 776 32.40 -5.17 8.50
N GLY A 777 31.47 -4.23 8.33
CA GLY A 777 31.23 -3.52 7.06
C GLY A 777 30.50 -4.38 6.02
N PHE A 778 29.54 -5.19 6.47
CA PHE A 778 28.83 -6.16 5.63
C PHE A 778 29.73 -7.26 5.04
N ASP A 779 30.67 -7.75 5.86
CA ASP A 779 31.50 -8.92 5.60
C ASP A 779 30.61 -10.17 5.43
N ASP A 780 30.90 -10.97 4.41
CA ASP A 780 30.15 -12.18 4.05
C ASP A 780 30.10 -13.22 5.18
N LEU A 781 31.02 -13.18 6.15
CA LEU A 781 30.99 -14.00 7.36
C LEU A 781 29.75 -13.72 8.25
N TYR A 782 29.14 -12.54 8.14
CA TYR A 782 27.90 -12.19 8.84
C TYR A 782 26.67 -12.25 7.92
N CYS A 783 26.86 -12.53 6.63
CA CYS A 783 25.77 -12.64 5.66
C CYS A 783 24.94 -13.91 5.93
N ILE A 784 23.70 -13.74 6.36
CA ILE A 784 22.76 -14.82 6.63
C ILE A 784 21.85 -15.16 5.44
N GLY A 785 21.83 -14.35 4.38
CA GLY A 785 21.18 -14.67 3.11
C GLY A 785 21.47 -13.65 2.01
N LYS A 786 21.39 -14.06 0.74
CA LYS A 786 21.44 -13.16 -0.43
C LYS A 786 20.26 -13.49 -1.34
N GLY A 787 19.54 -12.47 -1.81
CA GLY A 787 18.40 -12.55 -2.73
C GLY A 787 18.56 -11.56 -3.88
N GLY A 788 17.59 -11.49 -4.80
CA GLY A 788 17.71 -10.70 -6.03
C GLY A 788 17.87 -9.18 -5.83
N CYS A 789 17.35 -8.66 -4.71
CA CYS A 789 17.33 -7.23 -4.41
C CYS A 789 18.31 -6.84 -3.29
N GLY A 790 18.96 -7.80 -2.62
CA GLY A 790 19.84 -7.51 -1.47
C GLY A 790 20.39 -8.70 -0.70
N SER A 791 21.32 -8.41 0.22
CA SER A 791 21.98 -9.32 1.15
C SER A 791 21.57 -9.01 2.60
N VAL A 792 21.17 -10.02 3.37
CA VAL A 792 20.77 -9.91 4.78
C VAL A 792 21.92 -10.35 5.69
N TYR A 793 22.23 -9.55 6.70
CA TYR A 793 23.35 -9.76 7.64
C TYR A 793 22.85 -9.86 9.09
N LYS A 794 23.54 -10.64 9.92
CA LYS A 794 23.27 -10.74 11.36
C LYS A 794 24.12 -9.71 12.12
N ALA A 795 23.49 -8.66 12.65
CA ALA A 795 24.14 -7.67 13.50
C ALA A 795 23.84 -7.98 14.97
N LYS A 796 24.89 -8.24 15.77
CA LYS A 796 24.79 -8.39 17.24
C LYS A 796 25.37 -7.14 17.92
N LEU A 797 24.51 -6.38 18.58
CA LEU A 797 24.85 -5.09 19.18
C LEU A 797 25.26 -5.22 20.66
N PRO A 798 25.81 -4.14 21.26
CA PRO A 798 26.02 -4.05 22.70
C PRO A 798 24.76 -4.43 23.49
N PHE A 799 24.94 -4.93 24.72
CA PHE A 799 23.89 -5.50 25.57
C PHE A 799 23.19 -6.76 25.03
N GLY A 800 23.60 -7.29 23.88
CA GLY A 800 23.21 -8.63 23.41
C GLY A 800 22.02 -8.68 22.46
N VAL A 801 21.44 -7.54 22.10
CA VAL A 801 20.36 -7.43 21.10
C VAL A 801 20.88 -7.84 19.72
N ILE A 802 20.05 -8.54 18.93
CA ILE A 802 20.38 -9.03 17.60
C ILE A 802 19.35 -8.52 16.59
N PHE A 803 19.82 -8.04 15.43
CA PHE A 803 19.00 -7.61 14.31
C PHE A 803 19.40 -8.31 13.00
N ALA A 804 18.43 -8.47 12.10
CA ALA A 804 18.66 -8.86 10.71
C ALA A 804 18.74 -7.59 9.85
N VAL A 805 19.80 -7.40 9.09
CA VAL A 805 20.05 -6.15 8.34
C VAL A 805 20.10 -6.46 6.84
N LYS A 806 19.02 -6.15 6.12
CA LYS A 806 18.88 -6.36 4.66
C LYS A 806 19.50 -5.17 3.91
N LYS A 807 20.76 -5.28 3.49
CA LYS A 807 21.45 -4.31 2.61
C LYS A 807 21.09 -4.59 1.16
N LEU A 808 20.61 -3.59 0.44
CA LEU A 808 20.23 -3.76 -0.97
C LEU A 808 21.45 -3.83 -1.89
N HIS A 809 21.33 -4.51 -3.03
CA HIS A 809 22.41 -4.61 -4.02
C HIS A 809 22.47 -3.35 -4.89
N GLN A 810 23.62 -2.69 -4.96
CA GLN A 810 23.86 -1.63 -5.94
C GLN A 810 24.07 -2.25 -7.34
N ALA A 811 23.01 -2.33 -8.14
CA ALA A 811 23.14 -2.59 -9.57
C ALA A 811 23.55 -1.31 -10.30
N HIS A 812 24.49 -1.41 -11.25
CA HIS A 812 25.05 -0.24 -11.94
C HIS A 812 24.08 0.45 -12.92
N ASP A 813 22.97 -0.19 -13.31
CA ASP A 813 22.05 0.31 -14.37
C ASP A 813 20.57 0.49 -13.97
N ASP A 814 20.08 -0.06 -12.84
CA ASP A 814 18.63 -0.02 -12.49
C ASP A 814 18.32 0.59 -11.11
N ARG A 815 18.73 1.86 -10.92
CA ARG A 815 18.44 2.60 -9.67
C ARG A 815 16.94 2.79 -9.41
N LYS A 816 16.12 2.90 -10.47
CA LYS A 816 14.69 3.21 -10.36
C LYS A 816 13.87 2.02 -9.85
N GLY A 817 14.19 0.79 -10.26
CA GLY A 817 13.58 -0.42 -9.71
C GLY A 817 13.88 -0.58 -8.21
N LEU A 818 15.17 -0.55 -7.85
CA LEU A 818 15.64 -0.80 -6.49
C LEU A 818 15.09 0.22 -5.47
N GLN A 819 15.03 1.51 -5.82
CA GLN A 819 14.49 2.52 -4.92
C GLN A 819 12.97 2.41 -4.74
N LYS A 820 12.25 1.99 -5.78
CA LYS A 820 10.81 1.71 -5.70
C LYS A 820 10.54 0.57 -4.72
N GLU A 821 11.34 -0.49 -4.77
CA GLU A 821 11.21 -1.62 -3.84
C GLU A 821 11.51 -1.21 -2.40
N PHE A 822 12.61 -0.48 -2.15
CA PHE A 822 12.93 0.07 -0.83
C PHE A 822 11.81 0.97 -0.27
N LYS A 823 11.26 1.87 -1.10
CA LYS A 823 10.14 2.75 -0.73
C LYS A 823 8.84 1.95 -0.49
N ASN A 824 8.55 0.90 -1.26
CA ASN A 824 7.40 0.02 -1.05
C ASN A 824 7.52 -0.77 0.25
N GLU A 825 8.69 -1.36 0.52
CA GLU A 825 8.96 -2.18 1.70
C GLU A 825 8.76 -1.36 2.97
N ILE A 826 9.34 -0.16 3.03
CA ILE A 826 9.14 0.80 4.13
C ILE A 826 7.66 1.21 4.24
N ARG A 827 7.00 1.55 3.12
CA ARG A 827 5.61 2.03 3.15
C ARG A 827 4.63 0.97 3.63
N ALA A 828 4.75 -0.26 3.14
CA ALA A 828 3.91 -1.36 3.60
C ALA A 828 4.16 -1.66 5.09
N LEU A 829 5.42 -1.80 5.50
CA LEU A 829 5.80 -2.16 6.88
C LEU A 829 5.61 -1.04 7.91
N THR A 830 5.44 0.21 7.48
CA THR A 830 5.02 1.33 8.36
C THR A 830 3.50 1.44 8.49
N GLU A 831 2.73 0.96 7.51
CA GLU A 831 1.26 0.94 7.55
C GLU A 831 0.67 -0.29 8.29
N ILE A 832 1.41 -1.40 8.42
CA ILE A 832 0.94 -2.65 9.06
C ILE A 832 1.56 -2.92 10.44
N ARG A 833 0.74 -3.46 11.35
CA ARG A 833 1.21 -4.04 12.63
C ARG A 833 0.40 -5.28 12.96
N HIS A 834 0.98 -6.46 12.74
CA HIS A 834 0.36 -7.75 13.01
C HIS A 834 1.41 -8.73 13.54
N ARG A 835 1.01 -9.61 14.48
CA ARG A 835 1.96 -10.53 15.16
C ARG A 835 2.70 -11.48 14.22
N ASN A 836 2.11 -11.82 13.07
CA ASN A 836 2.68 -12.73 12.07
C ASN A 836 3.32 -12.00 10.87
N ILE A 837 3.77 -10.75 11.07
CA ILE A 837 4.48 -9.95 10.06
C ILE A 837 5.78 -9.46 10.68
N VAL A 838 6.89 -9.46 9.92
CA VAL A 838 8.19 -8.96 10.37
C VAL A 838 8.07 -7.52 10.84
N LYS A 839 8.64 -7.22 12.01
CA LYS A 839 8.71 -5.86 12.48
C LYS A 839 9.89 -5.14 11.83
N LEU A 840 9.60 -4.13 11.01
CA LEU A 840 10.61 -3.19 10.52
C LEU A 840 11.14 -2.40 11.72
N HIS A 841 12.36 -2.72 12.12
CA HIS A 841 13.15 -2.02 13.12
C HIS A 841 13.93 -0.85 12.52
N GLY A 842 13.31 -0.09 11.60
CA GLY A 842 13.89 1.09 10.97
C GLY A 842 14.83 0.81 9.79
N PHE A 843 15.47 1.85 9.27
CA PHE A 843 16.17 1.78 7.97
C PHE A 843 17.26 2.84 7.80
N CYS A 844 18.19 2.49 6.91
CA CYS A 844 19.35 3.25 6.46
C CYS A 844 19.20 3.55 4.97
N SER A 845 19.29 4.82 4.60
CA SER A 845 19.30 5.27 3.20
C SER A 845 20.69 5.75 2.77
N HIS A 846 21.75 5.26 3.42
CA HIS A 846 23.13 5.66 3.14
C HIS A 846 23.51 5.33 1.69
N PRO A 847 24.12 6.25 0.92
CA PRO A 847 24.33 6.07 -0.52
C PRO A 847 25.07 4.78 -0.88
N GLU A 848 26.12 4.45 -0.14
CA GLU A 848 26.91 3.24 -0.34
C GLU A 848 26.25 1.97 0.24
N HIS A 849 25.39 2.13 1.25
CA HIS A 849 24.88 1.05 2.09
C HIS A 849 23.39 1.27 2.43
N PRO A 850 22.47 1.25 1.45
CA PRO A 850 21.04 1.27 1.73
C PRO A 850 20.66 -0.06 2.41
N PHE A 851 20.09 -0.01 3.61
CA PHE A 851 19.70 -1.22 4.34
C PHE A 851 18.46 -1.06 5.22
N LEU A 852 17.69 -2.14 5.37
CA LEU A 852 16.54 -2.24 6.26
C LEU A 852 16.95 -3.04 7.51
N VAL A 853 16.58 -2.57 8.69
CA VAL A 853 16.85 -3.25 9.96
C VAL A 853 15.58 -3.95 10.41
N TYR A 854 15.66 -5.24 10.62
CA TYR A 854 14.56 -6.12 11.01
C TYR A 854 14.82 -6.76 12.36
N GLU A 855 13.73 -7.13 13.02
CA GLU A 855 13.76 -8.11 14.10
C GLU A 855 14.49 -9.39 13.64
N TYR A 856 15.43 -9.88 14.44
CA TYR A 856 16.19 -11.08 14.10
C TYR A 856 15.46 -12.34 14.56
N PHE A 857 15.05 -13.15 13.61
CA PHE A 857 14.46 -14.45 13.86
C PHE A 857 15.54 -15.55 13.84
N GLU A 858 15.80 -16.15 15.00
CA GLU A 858 16.96 -17.03 15.22
C GLU A 858 16.98 -18.28 14.32
N ARG A 859 15.80 -18.78 13.93
CA ARG A 859 15.67 -19.97 13.09
C ARG A 859 15.75 -19.65 11.59
N GLY A 860 15.80 -18.38 11.22
CA GLY A 860 15.90 -17.95 9.82
C GLY A 860 14.64 -18.23 9.00
N SER A 861 14.80 -18.42 7.69
CA SER A 861 13.68 -18.67 6.79
C SER A 861 13.17 -20.10 6.84
N LEU A 862 11.87 -20.25 6.61
CA LEU A 862 11.17 -21.52 6.51
C LEU A 862 11.82 -22.44 5.46
N ALA A 863 12.21 -21.91 4.29
CA ALA A 863 12.94 -22.65 3.26
C ALA A 863 14.15 -23.41 3.83
N LYS A 864 15.03 -22.74 4.59
CA LYS A 864 16.21 -23.38 5.20
C LYS A 864 15.85 -24.44 6.23
N ASN A 865 14.74 -24.27 6.96
CA ASN A 865 14.26 -25.24 7.94
C ASN A 865 13.67 -26.49 7.27
N LEU A 866 13.04 -26.34 6.10
CA LEU A 866 12.49 -27.47 5.33
C LEU A 866 13.57 -28.20 4.50
N GLU A 867 14.57 -27.48 3.99
CA GLU A 867 15.73 -28.06 3.29
C GLU A 867 16.62 -28.91 4.22
N ASN A 868 16.83 -28.49 5.47
CA ASN A 868 17.67 -29.19 6.43
C ASN A 868 16.95 -30.40 7.08
N GLU A 869 17.49 -31.61 6.89
CA GLU A 869 16.95 -32.88 7.40
C GLU A 869 16.53 -32.86 8.87
N ASP A 870 17.37 -32.35 9.77
CA ASP A 870 17.10 -32.39 11.21
C ASP A 870 16.18 -31.26 11.66
N SER A 871 16.33 -30.06 11.08
CA SER A 871 15.45 -28.92 11.36
C SER A 871 14.00 -29.19 10.91
N ALA A 872 13.83 -29.86 9.76
CA ALA A 872 12.53 -30.26 9.25
C ALA A 872 11.83 -31.29 10.15
N LYS A 873 12.58 -32.14 10.87
CA LYS A 873 12.03 -33.08 11.86
C LYS A 873 11.59 -32.39 13.15
N VAL A 874 12.23 -31.27 13.53
CA VAL A 874 11.80 -30.48 14.71
C VAL A 874 10.56 -29.63 14.41
N LEU A 875 10.36 -29.25 13.15
CA LEU A 875 9.09 -28.76 12.61
C LEU A 875 8.07 -29.91 12.53
N ASP A 876 7.56 -30.35 13.67
CA ASP A 876 6.42 -31.26 13.74
C ASP A 876 5.14 -30.67 13.13
N TRP A 877 4.12 -31.50 13.02
CA TRP A 877 2.86 -31.15 12.38
C TRP A 877 2.12 -29.97 13.04
N ASN A 878 2.18 -29.81 14.37
CA ASN A 878 1.58 -28.66 15.04
C ASN A 878 2.31 -27.37 14.65
N LYS A 879 3.65 -27.39 14.63
CA LYS A 879 4.44 -26.23 14.21
C LYS A 879 4.19 -25.86 12.75
N ARG A 880 4.19 -26.84 11.85
CA ARG A 880 3.89 -26.64 10.41
C ARG A 880 2.49 -26.06 10.18
N LEU A 881 1.51 -26.53 10.95
CA LEU A 881 0.14 -26.02 10.91
C LEU A 881 0.04 -24.58 11.44
N ASN A 882 0.69 -24.27 12.57
CA ASN A 882 0.75 -22.91 13.11
C ASN A 882 1.46 -21.94 12.16
N ILE A 883 2.49 -22.40 11.43
CA ILE A 883 3.15 -21.63 10.38
C ILE A 883 2.16 -21.26 9.26
N VAL A 884 1.38 -22.22 8.75
CA VAL A 884 0.35 -21.96 7.73
C VAL A 884 -0.74 -21.02 8.27
N LYS A 885 -1.22 -21.24 9.50
CA LYS A 885 -2.19 -20.37 10.18
C LYS A 885 -1.67 -18.93 10.31
N GLY A 886 -0.43 -18.74 10.77
CA GLY A 886 0.21 -17.44 10.93
C GLY A 886 0.31 -16.64 9.63
N VAL A 887 0.74 -17.29 8.54
CA VAL A 887 0.82 -16.64 7.21
C VAL A 887 -0.59 -16.30 6.68
N ALA A 888 -1.57 -17.18 6.86
CA ALA A 888 -2.95 -16.90 6.47
C ALA A 888 -3.55 -15.70 7.23
N TYR A 889 -3.26 -15.58 8.52
CA TYR A 889 -3.73 -14.46 9.36
C TYR A 889 -3.06 -13.14 8.94
N ALA A 890 -1.75 -13.14 8.69
CA ALA A 890 -1.03 -11.98 8.16
C ALA A 890 -1.62 -11.48 6.83
N LEU A 891 -1.83 -12.41 5.88
CA LEU A 891 -2.40 -12.09 4.57
C LEU A 891 -3.84 -11.58 4.66
N SER A 892 -4.69 -12.21 5.48
CA SER A 892 -6.06 -11.74 5.74
C SER A 892 -6.08 -10.29 6.22
N TYR A 893 -5.25 -9.97 7.22
CA TYR A 893 -5.12 -8.64 7.80
C TYR A 893 -4.70 -7.59 6.75
N MET A 894 -3.72 -7.91 5.91
CA MET A 894 -3.23 -7.01 4.85
C MET A 894 -4.26 -6.75 3.75
N HIS A 895 -5.07 -7.75 3.39
CA HIS A 895 -6.07 -7.62 2.33
C HIS A 895 -7.37 -6.96 2.79
N HIS A 896 -7.83 -7.22 4.02
CA HIS A 896 -9.19 -6.90 4.47
C HIS A 896 -9.26 -5.90 5.64
N ASP A 897 -8.30 -5.94 6.56
CA ASP A 897 -8.37 -5.16 7.82
C ASP A 897 -7.61 -3.83 7.73
N CYS A 898 -6.70 -3.69 6.75
CA CYS A 898 -5.95 -2.46 6.49
C CYS A 898 -6.80 -1.39 5.78
N VAL A 899 -6.61 -0.11 6.17
CA VAL A 899 -7.36 1.04 5.62
C VAL A 899 -7.18 1.20 4.10
N VAL A 900 -6.03 0.77 3.58
CA VAL A 900 -5.78 0.57 2.15
C VAL A 900 -5.33 -0.88 2.00
N PRO A 901 -5.99 -1.72 1.17
CA PRO A 901 -5.57 -3.10 0.97
C PRO A 901 -4.14 -3.19 0.42
N ILE A 902 -3.32 -4.05 1.03
CA ILE A 902 -1.90 -4.24 0.70
C ILE A 902 -1.72 -5.64 0.12
N ILE A 903 -1.36 -5.73 -1.15
CA ILE A 903 -1.09 -7.01 -1.82
C ILE A 903 0.43 -7.23 -1.80
N HIS A 904 0.89 -8.32 -1.20
CA HIS A 904 2.31 -8.62 -0.93
C HIS A 904 3.08 -8.96 -2.22
N ARG A 905 2.46 -9.72 -3.12
CA ARG A 905 2.92 -10.11 -4.46
C ARG A 905 4.13 -11.05 -4.53
N ASP A 906 4.88 -11.22 -3.44
CA ASP A 906 5.96 -12.21 -3.34
C ASP A 906 5.91 -13.08 -2.06
N ILE A 907 4.89 -13.94 -1.94
CA ILE A 907 4.78 -14.91 -0.85
C ILE A 907 5.50 -16.21 -1.24
N SER A 908 6.55 -16.57 -0.51
CA SER A 908 7.32 -17.81 -0.71
C SER A 908 7.95 -18.28 0.61
N SER A 909 8.41 -19.54 0.69
CA SER A 909 9.06 -20.07 1.91
C SER A 909 10.39 -19.39 2.25
N ARG A 910 10.98 -18.69 1.28
CA ARG A 910 12.18 -17.84 1.47
C ARG A 910 11.86 -16.59 2.28
N ASN A 911 10.63 -16.08 2.12
CA ASN A 911 10.13 -14.83 2.67
C ASN A 911 9.30 -15.03 3.96
N ILE A 912 9.15 -16.27 4.46
CA ILE A 912 8.60 -16.57 5.78
C ILE A 912 9.73 -16.83 6.77
N LEU A 913 9.79 -16.07 7.86
CA LEU A 913 10.77 -16.21 8.94
C LEU A 913 10.15 -16.89 10.17
N LEU A 914 10.96 -17.66 10.91
CA LEU A 914 10.52 -18.45 12.07
C LEU A 914 11.23 -17.99 13.35
N ASP A 915 10.44 -17.69 14.38
CA ASP A 915 10.95 -17.20 15.66
C ASP A 915 11.43 -18.32 16.60
N SER A 916 11.77 -17.97 17.85
CA SER A 916 12.20 -18.96 18.85
C SER A 916 11.13 -20.02 19.18
N GLN A 917 9.85 -19.73 18.98
CA GLN A 917 8.71 -20.64 19.20
C GLN A 917 8.28 -21.38 17.92
N TYR A 918 8.89 -21.05 16.78
CA TYR A 918 8.52 -21.48 15.41
C TYR A 918 7.26 -20.81 14.84
N ASP A 919 6.82 -19.69 15.39
CA ASP A 919 5.74 -18.89 14.81
C ASP A 919 6.21 -18.17 13.53
N ALA A 920 5.33 -18.16 12.53
CA ALA A 920 5.61 -17.61 11.21
C ALA A 920 5.42 -16.10 11.14
N HIS A 921 6.39 -15.44 10.51
CA HIS A 921 6.42 -14.01 10.27
C HIS A 921 6.66 -13.75 8.78
N VAL A 922 5.68 -13.14 8.09
CA VAL A 922 5.80 -12.74 6.68
C VAL A 922 6.81 -11.58 6.56
N SER A 923 7.70 -11.65 5.57
CA SER A 923 8.76 -10.66 5.32
C SER A 923 8.99 -10.42 3.82
N ASP A 924 9.87 -9.48 3.49
CA ASP A 924 10.21 -9.02 2.13
C ASP A 924 9.06 -8.35 1.36
N PHE A 925 8.75 -7.12 1.78
CA PHE A 925 7.65 -6.31 1.22
C PHE A 925 8.07 -5.45 0.02
N GLY A 926 9.25 -5.66 -0.57
CA GLY A 926 9.75 -4.83 -1.68
C GLY A 926 8.82 -4.78 -2.91
N THR A 927 8.13 -5.89 -3.17
CA THR A 927 7.21 -6.02 -4.31
C THR A 927 5.76 -5.59 -4.00
N ALA A 928 5.45 -5.26 -2.74
CA ALA A 928 4.09 -5.03 -2.27
C ALA A 928 3.43 -3.80 -2.93
N LYS A 929 2.10 -3.84 -3.14
CA LYS A 929 1.31 -2.77 -3.76
C LYS A 929 0.08 -2.42 -2.92
N LEU A 930 -0.08 -1.14 -2.62
CA LEU A 930 -1.24 -0.57 -1.93
C LEU A 930 -2.31 -0.18 -2.97
N LEU A 931 -3.56 -0.61 -2.78
CA LEU A 931 -4.67 -0.37 -3.72
C LEU A 931 -5.46 0.91 -3.37
N MET A 932 -5.02 2.06 -3.87
CA MET A 932 -5.68 3.36 -3.64
C MET A 932 -6.96 3.53 -4.48
N LYS A 933 -8.04 4.04 -3.87
CA LYS A 933 -9.39 4.15 -4.48
C LYS A 933 -9.63 5.37 -5.38
N LEU A 934 -8.61 6.19 -5.68
CA LEU A 934 -8.70 7.32 -6.62
C LEU A 934 -7.86 7.03 -7.86
N ASP A 935 -8.53 6.71 -8.97
CA ASP A 935 -8.13 6.79 -10.40
C ASP A 935 -6.71 6.39 -10.85
N THR A 936 -5.91 5.73 -10.03
CA THR A 936 -4.66 5.08 -10.47
C THR A 936 -4.95 3.70 -11.07
N SER A 937 -4.32 3.39 -12.19
CA SER A 937 -4.43 2.07 -12.83
C SER A 937 -3.91 0.95 -11.90
N ASN A 938 -4.80 0.02 -11.53
CA ASN A 938 -4.44 -1.15 -10.70
C ASN A 938 -3.47 -2.13 -11.39
N TRP A 939 -3.21 -1.91 -12.68
CA TRP A 939 -2.23 -2.56 -13.52
C TRP A 939 -0.79 -2.39 -12.99
N SER A 940 0.06 -3.42 -13.14
CA SER A 940 1.49 -3.38 -12.80
C SER A 940 2.26 -4.41 -13.62
N SER A 941 3.57 -4.22 -13.78
CA SER A 941 4.50 -5.27 -14.20
C SER A 941 4.37 -6.52 -13.32
N LEU A 942 4.62 -7.70 -13.92
CA LEU A 942 4.70 -8.97 -13.21
C LEU A 942 5.89 -8.98 -12.25
N VAL A 943 5.68 -9.44 -11.02
CA VAL A 943 6.70 -9.61 -9.97
C VAL A 943 6.34 -10.81 -9.10
N GLY A 944 7.32 -11.35 -8.36
CA GLY A 944 7.16 -12.46 -7.42
C GLY A 944 8.06 -13.66 -7.75
N THR A 945 8.26 -14.55 -6.78
CA THR A 945 9.16 -15.71 -6.87
C THR A 945 8.65 -16.72 -7.90
N TYR A 946 9.53 -17.10 -8.84
CA TYR A 946 9.24 -18.15 -9.82
C TYR A 946 8.80 -19.46 -9.14
N GLY A 947 7.70 -20.05 -9.62
CA GLY A 947 7.04 -21.20 -8.99
C GLY A 947 5.91 -20.83 -8.01
N TYR A 948 5.86 -19.60 -7.51
CA TYR A 948 4.80 -19.08 -6.62
C TYR A 948 3.87 -18.07 -7.29
N VAL A 949 4.27 -17.51 -8.44
CA VAL A 949 3.49 -16.52 -9.20
C VAL A 949 2.33 -17.19 -9.93
N ALA A 950 1.14 -16.59 -9.81
CA ALA A 950 -0.06 -17.07 -10.49
C ALA A 950 0.03 -16.97 -12.03
N PRO A 951 -0.49 -17.95 -12.78
CA PRO A 951 -0.60 -17.85 -14.23
C PRO A 951 -1.57 -16.73 -14.63
N GLY A 952 -1.20 -15.94 -15.66
CA GLY A 952 -2.00 -14.84 -16.19
C GLY A 952 -3.13 -15.31 -17.12
N SER A 953 -4.26 -14.62 -17.13
CA SER A 953 -5.48 -15.04 -17.84
C SER A 953 -5.35 -15.15 -19.37
N LEU A 954 -4.36 -14.49 -19.99
CA LEU A 954 -4.09 -14.63 -21.43
C LEU A 954 -3.46 -15.99 -21.79
N PHE A 955 -2.78 -16.66 -20.84
CA PHE A 955 -2.02 -17.88 -21.11
C PHE A 955 -2.92 -19.03 -21.59
N PHE A 956 -4.19 -19.06 -21.15
CA PHE A 956 -5.13 -20.09 -21.55
C PHE A 956 -5.88 -19.84 -22.87
N PHE A 957 -5.94 -18.60 -23.38
CA PHE A 957 -6.58 -18.33 -24.67
C PHE A 957 -5.78 -18.88 -25.86
N LEU A 958 -4.46 -19.02 -25.69
CA LEU A 958 -3.58 -19.72 -26.64
C LEU A 958 -3.66 -21.25 -26.48
N LEU A 959 -3.73 -21.77 -25.24
CA LEU A 959 -3.88 -23.22 -24.98
C LEU A 959 -5.21 -23.83 -25.45
N ILE A 960 -6.24 -23.02 -25.70
CA ILE A 960 -7.54 -23.49 -26.24
C ILE A 960 -7.52 -23.53 -27.79
N LEU A 961 -6.56 -22.88 -28.45
CA LEU A 961 -6.46 -22.87 -29.92
C LEU A 961 -5.64 -24.04 -30.50
N ASP A 962 -4.69 -24.62 -29.74
CA ASP A 962 -3.85 -25.73 -30.19
C ASP A 962 -4.41 -27.13 -29.84
N THR A 963 -5.68 -27.37 -30.15
CA THR A 963 -6.25 -28.73 -30.12
C THR A 963 -5.89 -29.54 -31.38
N HIS A 964 -4.59 -29.66 -31.73
CA HIS A 964 -4.04 -30.73 -32.58
C HIS A 964 -2.52 -30.58 -32.77
N ILE A 965 -1.69 -31.14 -31.87
CA ILE A 965 -0.45 -31.89 -32.19
C ILE A 965 0.19 -32.53 -30.94
N TYR A 966 0.57 -33.81 -31.09
CA TYR A 966 1.46 -34.63 -30.25
C TYR A 966 1.21 -34.85 -28.73
N ARG A 967 0.70 -36.06 -28.44
CA ARG A 967 1.11 -36.84 -27.25
C ARG A 967 2.57 -37.29 -27.39
N ARG A 968 3.47 -36.92 -26.46
CA ARG A 968 4.38 -37.84 -25.72
C ARG A 968 5.41 -37.09 -24.86
N ASN A 969 5.58 -37.60 -23.64
CA ASN A 969 6.66 -37.37 -22.66
C ASN A 969 7.84 -36.45 -23.07
N ALA A 970 7.77 -35.19 -22.64
CA ALA A 970 8.94 -34.41 -22.22
C ALA A 970 8.47 -33.33 -21.23
N CYS A 971 8.87 -33.42 -19.97
CA CYS A 971 8.81 -32.33 -19.01
C CYS A 971 10.25 -32.14 -18.53
N PHE A 972 10.73 -30.89 -18.46
CA PHE A 972 12.16 -30.53 -18.59
C PHE A 972 12.77 -30.73 -19.99
N ASP A 973 12.22 -30.06 -21.02
CA ASP A 973 13.05 -29.10 -21.78
C ASP A 973 12.17 -28.15 -22.61
N PHE A 974 12.05 -26.90 -22.17
CA PHE A 974 11.68 -25.75 -23.02
C PHE A 974 12.12 -24.46 -22.31
N SER A 975 13.44 -24.35 -22.13
CA SER A 975 14.07 -23.06 -21.90
C SER A 975 14.21 -22.34 -23.25
N PHE A 976 14.11 -21.00 -23.22
CA PHE A 976 14.48 -20.04 -24.27
C PHE A 976 13.50 -19.72 -25.44
N LEU A 977 13.43 -18.40 -25.67
CA LEU A 977 12.84 -17.60 -26.76
C LEU A 977 11.33 -17.25 -26.78
N PHE A 978 11.07 -16.03 -26.27
CA PHE A 978 10.02 -15.05 -26.62
C PHE A 978 8.54 -15.40 -26.34
N LEU A 979 7.71 -14.46 -25.87
CA LEU A 979 7.85 -12.99 -25.87
C LEU A 979 8.10 -12.39 -24.47
N ALA A 980 9.34 -11.96 -24.24
CA ALA A 980 9.67 -10.93 -23.26
C ALA A 980 9.82 -9.57 -23.97
N GLU A 981 8.78 -9.11 -24.68
CA GLU A 981 8.75 -7.75 -25.27
C GLU A 981 7.33 -7.21 -25.58
N LEU A 982 6.31 -7.70 -24.87
CA LEU A 982 5.00 -7.04 -24.80
C LEU A 982 4.64 -6.84 -23.33
N ALA A 983 4.43 -5.58 -22.95
CA ALA A 983 4.15 -5.17 -21.58
C ALA A 983 2.74 -5.60 -21.12
N TYR A 984 2.57 -6.88 -20.80
CA TYR A 984 1.40 -7.36 -20.08
C TYR A 984 1.50 -6.95 -18.61
N THR A 985 1.15 -5.69 -18.37
CA THR A 985 0.67 -5.31 -17.05
C THR A 985 -0.51 -6.21 -16.68
N ILE A 986 -0.57 -6.65 -15.42
CA ILE A 986 -1.71 -7.43 -14.89
C ILE A 986 -2.42 -6.58 -13.84
N LYS A 987 -3.76 -6.64 -13.82
CA LYS A 987 -4.60 -6.03 -12.78
C LYS A 987 -4.28 -6.72 -11.46
N VAL A 988 -3.55 -6.04 -10.58
CA VAL A 988 -3.16 -6.58 -9.28
C VAL A 988 -4.42 -6.72 -8.40
N THR A 989 -4.62 -7.90 -7.84
CA THR A 989 -5.66 -8.20 -6.84
C THR A 989 -5.09 -9.11 -5.76
N GLU A 990 -5.79 -9.23 -4.62
CA GLU A 990 -5.47 -10.20 -3.56
C GLU A 990 -5.28 -11.65 -4.05
N LYS A 991 -5.90 -12.01 -5.18
CA LYS A 991 -5.87 -13.36 -5.74
C LYS A 991 -4.49 -13.80 -6.24
N CYS A 992 -3.55 -12.86 -6.40
CA CYS A 992 -2.13 -13.17 -6.62
C CYS A 992 -1.53 -13.85 -5.38
N ASP A 993 -1.64 -13.20 -4.22
CA ASP A 993 -1.10 -13.70 -2.95
C ASP A 993 -1.79 -15.00 -2.50
N VAL A 994 -3.10 -15.13 -2.76
CA VAL A 994 -3.84 -16.38 -2.48
C VAL A 994 -3.19 -17.56 -3.19
N TYR A 995 -2.84 -17.42 -4.48
CA TYR A 995 -2.19 -18.50 -5.23
C TYR A 995 -0.82 -18.85 -4.64
N SER A 996 -0.01 -17.84 -4.33
CA SER A 996 1.31 -18.01 -3.72
C SER A 996 1.24 -18.65 -2.33
N PHE A 997 0.22 -18.33 -1.54
CA PHE A 997 -0.10 -19.01 -0.29
C PHE A 997 -0.45 -20.50 -0.50
N GLY A 998 -1.16 -20.83 -1.58
CA GLY A 998 -1.43 -22.23 -1.97
C GLY A 998 -0.16 -23.05 -2.24
N VAL A 999 0.81 -22.48 -2.96
CA VAL A 999 2.12 -23.12 -3.21
C VAL A 999 2.87 -23.32 -1.88
N LEU A 1000 2.95 -22.26 -1.07
CA LEU A 1000 3.62 -22.26 0.22
C LEU A 1000 3.01 -23.28 1.21
N ALA A 1001 1.70 -23.38 1.29
CA ALA A 1001 1.01 -24.30 2.19
C ALA A 1001 1.30 -25.76 1.83
N LEU A 1002 1.34 -26.12 0.54
CA LEU A 1002 1.78 -27.46 0.12
C LEU A 1002 3.27 -27.70 0.41
N GLU A 1003 4.13 -26.71 0.16
CA GLU A 1003 5.56 -26.80 0.44
C GLU A 1003 5.86 -27.08 1.92
N VAL A 1004 5.16 -26.40 2.84
CA VAL A 1004 5.28 -26.62 4.29
C VAL A 1004 4.90 -28.06 4.67
N LEU A 1005 3.84 -28.61 4.07
CA LEU A 1005 3.39 -29.97 4.34
C LEU A 1005 4.32 -31.03 3.72
N MET A 1006 4.78 -30.81 2.49
CA MET A 1006 5.68 -31.71 1.76
C MET A 1006 7.12 -31.66 2.26
N GLY A 1007 7.52 -30.58 2.93
CA GLY A 1007 8.90 -30.30 3.31
C GLY A 1007 9.83 -29.99 2.13
N LYS A 1008 9.26 -29.74 0.95
CA LYS A 1008 9.96 -29.43 -0.31
C LYS A 1008 8.99 -28.75 -1.29
N HIS A 1009 9.53 -28.00 -2.25
CA HIS A 1009 8.70 -27.28 -3.23
C HIS A 1009 7.79 -28.24 -4.04
N PRO A 1010 6.49 -27.95 -4.21
CA PRO A 1010 5.51 -28.82 -4.85
C PRO A 1010 5.55 -28.82 -6.40
N GLY A 1011 6.70 -28.53 -7.03
CA GLY A 1011 6.79 -28.20 -8.47
C GLY A 1011 6.11 -29.21 -9.42
N ASP A 1012 6.66 -30.42 -9.51
CA ASP A 1012 6.10 -31.50 -10.35
C ASP A 1012 4.67 -31.88 -9.92
N PHE A 1013 4.37 -31.70 -8.64
CA PHE A 1013 3.06 -32.01 -8.06
C PHE A 1013 1.98 -31.01 -8.54
N ILE A 1014 2.28 -29.71 -8.60
CA ILE A 1014 1.40 -28.69 -9.19
C ILE A 1014 1.17 -28.99 -10.68
N CYS A 1015 2.21 -29.30 -11.44
CA CYS A 1015 2.07 -29.72 -12.84
C CYS A 1015 1.17 -30.97 -12.99
N SER A 1016 1.26 -31.93 -12.08
CA SER A 1016 0.38 -33.10 -12.08
C SER A 1016 -1.08 -32.75 -11.74
N LEU A 1017 -1.31 -31.82 -10.81
CA LEU A 1017 -2.65 -31.37 -10.41
C LEU A 1017 -3.42 -30.67 -11.53
N SER A 1018 -2.72 -30.06 -12.49
CA SER A 1018 -3.30 -29.40 -13.66
C SER A 1018 -3.94 -30.36 -14.68
N SER A 1019 -3.76 -31.68 -14.52
CA SER A 1019 -4.40 -32.70 -15.37
C SER A 1019 -5.72 -33.21 -14.77
N PRO A 1020 -6.86 -33.15 -15.48
CA PRO A 1020 -8.17 -33.58 -14.96
C PRO A 1020 -8.23 -35.03 -14.46
N SER A 1021 -7.35 -35.90 -14.96
CA SER A 1021 -7.28 -37.33 -14.58
C SER A 1021 -6.43 -37.60 -13.33
N ALA A 1022 -5.54 -36.69 -12.93
CA ALA A 1022 -4.71 -36.84 -11.72
C ALA A 1022 -5.44 -36.39 -10.45
N MET A 1023 -6.44 -35.50 -10.57
CA MET A 1023 -7.22 -34.91 -9.45
C MET A 1023 -7.97 -35.90 -8.53
N LYS A 1024 -7.95 -37.22 -8.79
CA LYS A 1024 -8.66 -38.24 -8.01
C LYS A 1024 -7.78 -39.06 -7.04
N ASN A 1025 -6.45 -39.10 -7.20
CA ASN A 1025 -5.63 -40.17 -6.59
C ASN A 1025 -4.53 -39.73 -5.60
N VAL A 1026 -4.43 -38.46 -5.25
CA VAL A 1026 -3.43 -38.02 -4.24
C VAL A 1026 -3.97 -38.29 -2.83
N GLN A 1027 -3.27 -39.14 -2.05
CA GLN A 1027 -3.58 -39.35 -0.63
C GLN A 1027 -2.72 -38.42 0.23
N LEU A 1028 -3.16 -38.12 1.46
CA LEU A 1028 -2.44 -37.22 2.36
C LEU A 1028 -0.98 -37.66 2.57
N LYS A 1029 -0.74 -38.97 2.73
CA LYS A 1029 0.60 -39.60 2.82
C LYS A 1029 1.56 -39.31 1.64
N ASP A 1030 1.02 -38.89 0.50
CA ASP A 1030 1.80 -38.57 -0.71
C ASP A 1030 2.19 -37.08 -0.74
N VAL A 1031 1.52 -36.25 0.08
CA VAL A 1031 1.75 -34.81 0.28
C VAL A 1031 2.49 -34.54 1.60
N LEU A 1032 2.43 -35.42 2.60
CA LEU A 1032 3.16 -35.23 3.85
C LEU A 1032 4.65 -35.57 3.72
N ASP A 1033 5.48 -34.71 4.32
CA ASP A 1033 6.90 -34.92 4.54
C ASP A 1033 7.18 -36.24 5.27
N ARG A 1034 7.82 -37.17 4.56
CA ARG A 1034 8.14 -38.53 5.04
C ARG A 1034 9.20 -38.56 6.14
N ARG A 1035 9.83 -37.42 6.47
CA ARG A 1035 10.78 -37.31 7.60
C ARG A 1035 10.08 -37.29 8.96
N LEU A 1036 8.78 -36.98 9.00
CA LEU A 1036 7.98 -36.96 10.22
C LEU A 1036 7.19 -38.28 10.39
N PRO A 1037 6.88 -38.69 11.63
CA PRO A 1037 5.90 -39.73 11.87
C PRO A 1037 4.54 -39.29 11.32
N PHE A 1038 3.72 -40.24 10.87
CA PHE A 1038 2.36 -39.96 10.41
C PHE A 1038 1.56 -39.28 11.55
N PRO A 1039 0.76 -38.23 11.26
CA PRO A 1039 0.02 -37.51 12.30
C PRO A 1039 -0.96 -38.41 13.07
N GLN A 1040 -1.30 -38.01 14.30
CA GLN A 1040 -2.40 -38.58 15.05
C GLN A 1040 -3.73 -38.03 14.52
N HIS A 1041 -4.83 -38.79 14.62
CA HIS A 1041 -6.14 -38.54 13.97
C HIS A 1041 -6.56 -37.06 13.93
N VAL A 1042 -6.65 -36.40 15.09
CA VAL A 1042 -7.06 -34.97 15.20
C VAL A 1042 -6.17 -34.05 14.36
N LEU A 1043 -4.86 -34.30 14.35
CA LEU A 1043 -3.89 -33.49 13.62
C LEU A 1043 -3.84 -33.88 12.14
N GLU A 1044 -4.24 -35.10 11.78
CA GLU A 1044 -4.41 -35.53 10.39
C GLU A 1044 -5.48 -34.68 9.69
N GLU A 1045 -6.63 -34.46 10.33
CA GLU A 1045 -7.78 -33.69 9.83
C GLU A 1045 -7.42 -32.22 9.54
N GLU A 1046 -6.68 -31.56 10.44
CA GLU A 1046 -6.22 -30.18 10.24
C GLU A 1046 -5.22 -30.06 9.08
N LEU A 1047 -4.26 -30.99 8.96
CA LEU A 1047 -3.34 -31.02 7.82
C LEU A 1047 -4.09 -31.32 6.51
N ASN A 1048 -5.08 -32.21 6.57
CA ASN A 1048 -5.97 -32.51 5.45
C ASN A 1048 -6.75 -31.26 5.01
N THR A 1049 -7.19 -30.43 5.96
CA THR A 1049 -7.84 -29.15 5.72
C THR A 1049 -6.92 -28.20 4.96
N VAL A 1050 -5.68 -28.04 5.42
CA VAL A 1050 -4.66 -27.23 4.75
C VAL A 1050 -4.41 -27.68 3.30
N VAL A 1051 -4.26 -28.99 3.01
CA VAL A 1051 -4.07 -29.49 1.63
C VAL A 1051 -5.24 -29.10 0.71
N LYS A 1052 -6.49 -29.17 1.21
CA LYS A 1052 -7.69 -28.81 0.42
C LYS A 1052 -7.75 -27.31 0.14
N LEU A 1053 -7.51 -26.46 1.15
CA LEU A 1053 -7.45 -25.01 1.00
C LEU A 1053 -6.34 -24.61 0.02
N ALA A 1054 -5.15 -25.19 0.18
CA ALA A 1054 -4.01 -24.96 -0.70
C ALA A 1054 -4.32 -25.32 -2.16
N ARG A 1055 -5.03 -26.42 -2.41
CA ARG A 1055 -5.49 -26.79 -3.75
C ARG A 1055 -6.50 -25.78 -4.33
N LYS A 1056 -7.46 -25.28 -3.54
CA LYS A 1056 -8.40 -24.22 -3.99
C LYS A 1056 -7.68 -22.90 -4.31
N CYS A 1057 -6.61 -22.59 -3.58
CA CYS A 1057 -5.78 -21.41 -3.85
C CYS A 1057 -5.07 -21.48 -5.21
N LEU A 1058 -4.73 -22.70 -5.67
CA LEU A 1058 -3.99 -22.94 -6.91
C LEU A 1058 -4.86 -22.96 -8.19
N ASP A 1059 -6.11 -22.52 -8.14
CA ASP A 1059 -6.97 -22.47 -9.32
C ASP A 1059 -6.39 -21.53 -10.40
N CYS A 1060 -6.47 -21.93 -11.67
CA CYS A 1060 -6.02 -21.13 -12.81
C CYS A 1060 -6.84 -19.83 -12.97
N GLN A 1061 -8.12 -19.82 -12.59
CA GLN A 1061 -8.99 -18.65 -12.65
C GLN A 1061 -8.91 -17.86 -11.33
N PRO A 1062 -8.47 -16.58 -11.34
CA PRO A 1062 -8.33 -15.80 -10.11
C PRO A 1062 -9.63 -15.63 -9.31
N GLN A 1063 -10.79 -15.61 -9.98
CA GLN A 1063 -12.10 -15.47 -9.33
C GLN A 1063 -12.52 -16.72 -8.55
N SER A 1064 -12.04 -17.91 -8.96
CA SER A 1064 -12.34 -19.19 -8.31
C SER A 1064 -11.51 -19.43 -7.05
N ARG A 1065 -10.49 -18.61 -6.80
CA ARG A 1065 -9.65 -18.68 -5.61
C ARG A 1065 -10.37 -18.02 -4.42
N PRO A 1066 -10.37 -18.64 -3.22
CA PRO A 1066 -10.97 -18.06 -2.01
C PRO A 1066 -10.31 -16.71 -1.64
N THR A 1067 -10.89 -15.96 -0.70
CA THR A 1067 -10.23 -14.78 -0.11
C THR A 1067 -9.32 -15.21 1.05
N MET A 1068 -8.30 -14.43 1.37
CA MET A 1068 -7.46 -14.73 2.55
C MET A 1068 -8.24 -14.58 3.86
N HIS A 1069 -9.27 -13.73 3.90
CA HIS A 1069 -10.19 -13.65 5.04
C HIS A 1069 -10.94 -14.96 5.26
N PHE A 1070 -11.50 -15.55 4.19
CA PHE A 1070 -12.16 -16.84 4.23
C PHE A 1070 -11.20 -17.95 4.72
N ILE A 1071 -10.01 -18.06 4.11
CA ILE A 1071 -8.96 -19.02 4.52
C ILE A 1071 -8.62 -18.85 6.01
N SER A 1072 -8.47 -17.61 6.48
CA SER A 1072 -8.16 -17.32 7.88
C SER A 1072 -9.26 -17.74 8.85
N ASN A 1073 -10.53 -17.63 8.44
CA ASN A 1073 -11.67 -18.00 9.29
C ASN A 1073 -11.85 -19.53 9.36
N VAL A 1074 -11.65 -20.26 8.24
CA VAL A 1074 -11.59 -21.73 8.26
C VAL A 1074 -10.48 -22.21 9.20
N LEU A 1075 -9.29 -21.60 9.11
CA LEU A 1075 -8.14 -21.92 9.95
C LEU A 1075 -8.22 -21.40 11.41
N LYS A 1076 -9.18 -20.52 11.74
CA LYS A 1076 -9.47 -20.06 13.11
C LYS A 1076 -10.53 -20.93 13.80
N ALA A 1077 -11.54 -21.39 13.06
CA ALA A 1077 -12.65 -22.17 13.62
C ALA A 1077 -12.17 -23.47 14.31
N GLN A 1078 -11.06 -24.05 13.85
CA GLN A 1078 -10.43 -25.23 14.44
C GLN A 1078 -9.79 -24.99 15.82
N ILE A 1079 -9.61 -23.73 16.25
CA ILE A 1079 -9.10 -23.39 17.61
C ILE A 1079 -10.22 -23.50 18.67
N ALA A 1080 -11.50 -23.45 18.28
CA ALA A 1080 -12.62 -23.49 19.22
C ALA A 1080 -13.00 -24.92 19.68
N ILE A 1081 -12.29 -25.95 19.21
CA ILE A 1081 -12.59 -27.38 19.46
C ILE A 1081 -11.40 -28.11 20.14
N SER A 1082 -10.31 -27.39 20.47
CA SER A 1082 -9.11 -27.92 21.14
C SER A 1082 -9.03 -27.57 22.63
#